data_AF-A0AA37LW97-F1
#
_entry.id   AF-A0AA37LW97-F1
#
_cell.length_a   1.000
_cell.length_b   1.000
_cell.length_c   1.000
_cell.angle_alpha   90.00
_cell.angle_beta   90.00
_cell.angle_gamma   90.00
#
_symmetry.space_group_name_H-M   'P 1'
#
loop_
_entity.id
_entity.type
_entity.pdbx_description
1 polymer ?
#
loop_
_entity_poly.entity_id
_entity_poly.type
_entity_poly.pdbx_seq_one_letter_code
_entity_poly.pdbx_strand_id
1 'polypeptide(L)'
;MCTAPKWEECGCMVFTDPGELDVGDEYDGVSDPAARTSSMSSVAGYVFTAVWDANYTNVIGYPTALPGPGRSVLQYRETERGRSVKEGTKLRILPVGDSITVGFLSDRNGGDGNGYRGQLKDDLSAGTNDMNSNPSISKEGNDPSGAADRLGRLIDKMIETCPDATIIVAMIIDTCNQDQSPRTRQFQQLVPGVVRSRRDDGHHVLAADFTTFQTSNLQDCIHPTNNGYKLMGDYWYSFVHQIPKSWIEDPVGPDPIDDDDGENGGIDQNIPPPDWGRSPIQVTSKEEVREAAEWARGGFDVPVACRDVPNWRATGKIALGLERNGDWKYHKNWVAEGEVASGLGWDERYVRLHDMNGDGKADYVWIHPDTGEIRCWLNNLPEPWSPAGTNNSIIGSGVGPARTIYLADMNGDGMDDYLVVDPRDGSVRVWWNYGPDENWVNGWKFVAGGEIATGVPHANLETLRFSDINGDGRADYVYIGEHGSLKHHMNTGSPGGQDVLFHAMGGIATGAVDDISRLVFADKPEMNGDGRDDYLIWDDDGGLTGFLNQQTNREGVPLYINQGPAKTIADGIQKPPSTIRLADMDGDGKDDYVYVGDNGALSVWYNRGRTADHMSIDGLRFADIDGDGIDDYIWLQPDSGAPTVYINSGINNADSLGWTWRPADGGNPIATGAAPASQVVFGDIDGDGLDDYLDLDPKTGLLKAYLNLGYDVVDRRWPFRPIGTIASGLGPGHRVRIADIDGDGRDDYIFLKPNGGTTIYRNVYAPGNDGNKYRAMPDADASGIGQSPDEIDFVDIDGDGRADYVWTRKLDGRVRVWYNQYPTKPTWREGGEIAGGVGTSGANVKYAKLQGTGRADYVAVDPRTGALGAWLGGCRDPNTTAKRNRVSIGRGTRGPPGEDLEHVWVVKMHAEGEEDSGGFCEPDGAQPYEFDDVDPRDWPTAIWRIPKLFGSQCFYVGGRDRIGQMVCDGAHHM
;
A
#
# COMPACT_ATOMS: atom_id res chain seq x y z
N MET A 1 -10.01 -35.46 0.38
CA MET A 1 -8.95 -36.28 1.02
C MET A 1 -8.75 -37.49 0.13
N CYS A 2 -7.60 -37.66 -0.54
CA CYS A 2 -7.42 -38.68 -1.58
C CYS A 2 -6.72 -39.95 -1.05
N THR A 3 -6.99 -41.09 -1.69
CA THR A 3 -6.67 -42.43 -1.15
C THR A 3 -6.06 -43.37 -2.21
N ALA A 4 -5.62 -42.85 -3.38
CA ALA A 4 -4.99 -43.66 -4.45
C ALA A 4 -3.56 -43.18 -4.83
N PRO A 5 -2.67 -44.09 -5.27
CA PRO A 5 -1.23 -43.82 -5.48
C PRO A 5 -0.88 -43.13 -6.81
N LYS A 6 -1.78 -42.31 -7.36
CA LYS A 6 -1.60 -41.72 -8.71
C LYS A 6 -1.67 -40.19 -8.71
N TRP A 7 -0.93 -39.55 -7.81
CA TRP A 7 -0.73 -38.10 -7.81
C TRP A 7 -0.31 -37.56 -9.20
N GLU A 8 0.43 -38.36 -9.97
CA GLU A 8 0.96 -38.02 -11.29
C GLU A 8 -0.10 -38.00 -12.42
N GLU A 9 -1.16 -38.82 -12.33
CA GLU A 9 -2.23 -38.88 -13.35
C GLU A 9 -3.39 -37.90 -13.07
N CYS A 10 -3.43 -37.30 -11.87
CA CYS A 10 -4.38 -36.24 -11.50
C CYS A 10 -4.12 -34.89 -12.20
N GLY A 11 -3.14 -34.82 -13.11
CA GLY A 11 -2.71 -33.57 -13.76
C GLY A 11 -1.82 -32.69 -12.87
N CYS A 12 -1.22 -33.26 -11.83
CA CYS A 12 -0.47 -32.52 -10.81
C CYS A 12 0.99 -33.01 -10.68
N MET A 13 1.75 -33.05 -11.77
CA MET A 13 3.20 -32.90 -11.68
C MET A 13 3.71 -31.68 -12.43
N VAL A 14 4.46 -30.92 -11.65
CA VAL A 14 5.28 -29.75 -11.94
C VAL A 14 6.46 -30.22 -12.78
N PHE A 15 6.55 -29.76 -14.02
CA PHE A 15 7.83 -29.56 -14.69
C PHE A 15 7.95 -28.06 -14.91
N THR A 16 8.58 -27.37 -13.97
CA THR A 16 9.14 -26.04 -14.24
C THR A 16 10.51 -26.27 -14.85
N ASP A 17 10.65 -25.91 -16.13
CA ASP A 17 11.95 -25.40 -16.57
C ASP A 17 12.18 -24.11 -15.76
N PRO A 18 13.33 -23.88 -15.12
CA PRO A 18 13.55 -22.77 -14.18
C PRO A 18 13.48 -21.35 -14.78
N GLY A 19 13.07 -21.21 -16.04
CA GLY A 19 13.25 -20.00 -16.84
C GLY A 19 12.01 -19.12 -17.07
N GLU A 20 10.82 -19.45 -16.56
CA GLU A 20 9.59 -18.70 -16.90
C GLU A 20 8.77 -18.15 -15.72
N LEU A 21 9.36 -18.08 -14.52
CA LEU A 21 8.74 -17.35 -13.40
C LEU A 21 9.32 -15.92 -13.33
N ASP A 22 8.87 -15.01 -14.21
CA ASP A 22 8.87 -13.59 -13.87
C ASP A 22 7.97 -12.68 -14.76
N VAL A 23 7.60 -11.54 -14.15
CA VAL A 23 7.14 -10.21 -14.62
C VAL A 23 5.72 -9.99 -15.20
N GLY A 24 4.88 -9.32 -14.40
CA GLY A 24 4.43 -7.95 -14.69
C GLY A 24 3.18 -7.71 -15.57
N ASP A 25 2.11 -7.28 -14.88
CA ASP A 25 1.24 -6.11 -15.11
C ASP A 25 0.26 -5.91 -16.29
N GLU A 26 -0.82 -5.22 -15.88
CA GLU A 26 -1.85 -4.39 -16.56
C GLU A 26 -2.96 -5.07 -17.40
N TYR A 27 -4.17 -5.19 -16.84
CA TYR A 27 -5.38 -4.39 -17.21
C TYR A 27 -6.63 -4.81 -16.38
N ASP A 28 -7.32 -3.79 -15.85
CA ASP A 28 -8.70 -3.73 -15.32
C ASP A 28 -9.11 -4.50 -14.04
N GLY A 29 -9.15 -3.78 -12.92
CA GLY A 29 -10.39 -3.68 -12.13
C GLY A 29 -10.50 -4.31 -10.73
N VAL A 30 -9.44 -4.88 -10.15
CA VAL A 30 -9.45 -5.32 -8.73
C VAL A 30 -8.14 -4.90 -8.06
N SER A 31 -8.21 -3.97 -7.09
CA SER A 31 -7.10 -3.12 -6.65
C SER A 31 -6.50 -3.45 -5.26
N ASP A 32 -6.66 -4.70 -4.80
CA ASP A 32 -6.09 -5.22 -3.56
C ASP A 32 -5.18 -6.47 -3.82
N PRO A 33 -3.85 -6.36 -3.62
CA PRO A 33 -2.91 -7.48 -3.73
C PRO A 33 -3.03 -8.50 -2.59
N ALA A 34 -3.48 -8.10 -1.40
CA ALA A 34 -3.62 -8.99 -0.23
C ALA A 34 -4.81 -9.95 -0.41
N ALA A 35 -5.90 -9.51 -1.04
CA ALA A 35 -6.98 -10.41 -1.44
C ALA A 35 -6.53 -11.47 -2.46
N ARG A 36 -5.46 -11.21 -3.24
CA ARG A 36 -4.97 -12.11 -4.30
C ARG A 36 -4.01 -13.18 -3.82
N THR A 37 -3.29 -12.98 -2.70
CA THR A 37 -2.33 -13.95 -2.14
C THR A 37 -2.85 -14.71 -0.91
N SER A 38 -3.93 -14.25 -0.25
CA SER A 38 -4.26 -14.68 1.13
C SER A 38 -5.40 -15.70 1.31
N SER A 39 -6.16 -16.04 0.27
CA SER A 39 -7.47 -16.69 0.50
C SER A 39 -7.40 -18.16 0.94
N MET A 40 -6.27 -18.85 0.72
CA MET A 40 -6.12 -20.27 1.07
C MET A 40 -5.12 -20.60 2.15
N SER A 41 -3.93 -19.96 2.18
CA SER A 41 -2.91 -20.25 3.20
C SER A 41 -3.47 -20.00 4.60
N SER A 42 -4.28 -18.95 4.73
CA SER A 42 -4.99 -18.61 5.96
C SER A 42 -6.03 -19.67 6.35
N VAL A 43 -6.97 -20.04 5.47
CA VAL A 43 -8.05 -21.00 5.81
C VAL A 43 -7.49 -22.42 6.01
N ALA A 44 -6.60 -22.88 5.14
CA ALA A 44 -5.94 -24.17 5.30
C ALA A 44 -5.08 -24.18 6.58
N GLY A 45 -4.27 -23.13 6.80
CA GLY A 45 -3.51 -22.92 8.03
C GLY A 45 -4.38 -22.99 9.28
N TYR A 46 -5.48 -22.23 9.35
CA TYR A 46 -6.38 -22.26 10.50
C TYR A 46 -7.07 -23.61 10.72
N VAL A 47 -7.41 -24.34 9.64
CA VAL A 47 -7.94 -25.71 9.77
C VAL A 47 -6.86 -26.67 10.29
N PHE A 48 -5.61 -26.56 9.85
CA PHE A 48 -4.49 -27.38 10.34
C PHE A 48 -4.13 -27.04 11.80
N THR A 49 -4.07 -25.76 12.17
CA THR A 49 -3.80 -25.30 13.55
C THR A 49 -4.89 -25.78 14.52
N ALA A 50 -6.17 -25.75 14.13
CA ALA A 50 -7.27 -26.29 14.92
C ALA A 50 -7.18 -27.81 15.14
N VAL A 51 -6.45 -28.54 14.29
CA VAL A 51 -6.24 -30.00 14.40
C VAL A 51 -5.02 -30.36 15.27
N TRP A 52 -4.01 -29.50 15.38
CA TRP A 52 -2.71 -29.84 16.00
C TRP A 52 -2.61 -29.58 17.52
N ASP A 53 -3.53 -28.81 18.10
CA ASP A 53 -3.48 -28.43 19.52
C ASP A 53 -3.97 -29.57 20.45
N ALA A 54 -3.15 -30.60 20.64
CA ALA A 54 -3.43 -31.74 21.50
C ALA A 54 -2.44 -31.83 22.68
N ASN A 55 -2.84 -31.31 23.85
CA ASN A 55 -2.29 -31.73 25.14
C ASN A 55 -3.32 -32.59 25.88
N TYR A 56 -2.94 -33.82 26.21
CA TYR A 56 -3.81 -34.85 26.81
C TYR A 56 -4.30 -34.47 28.22
N THR A 57 -5.60 -34.62 28.50
CA THR A 57 -6.13 -35.52 29.55
C THR A 57 -7.67 -35.57 29.60
N ASN A 58 -8.20 -36.81 29.53
CA ASN A 58 -9.49 -37.37 29.99
C ASN A 58 -10.83 -36.66 29.73
N VAL A 59 -11.66 -37.28 28.87
CA VAL A 59 -13.13 -37.09 28.84
C VAL A 59 -13.85 -38.44 28.91
N ILE A 60 -14.77 -38.59 29.87
CA ILE A 60 -15.86 -39.57 29.84
C ILE A 60 -17.17 -38.81 29.56
N GLY A 61 -17.91 -39.28 28.54
CA GLY A 61 -19.38 -39.21 28.50
C GLY A 61 -20.03 -38.24 27.50
N TYR A 62 -21.00 -38.78 26.75
CA TYR A 62 -22.08 -38.15 25.95
C TYR A 62 -21.82 -37.93 24.43
N PRO A 63 -22.89 -37.87 23.60
CA PRO A 63 -23.58 -39.05 23.07
C PRO A 63 -23.43 -39.16 21.55
N THR A 64 -23.32 -40.39 21.06
CA THR A 64 -23.39 -40.74 19.65
C THR A 64 -24.81 -40.51 19.10
N ALA A 65 -25.01 -39.41 18.39
CA ALA A 65 -26.13 -39.26 17.47
C ALA A 65 -25.60 -38.83 16.10
N LEU A 66 -25.37 -39.83 15.25
CA LEU A 66 -25.21 -39.65 13.81
C LEU A 66 -26.44 -38.91 13.25
N PRO A 67 -26.31 -38.01 12.27
CA PRO A 67 -27.45 -37.52 11.53
C PRO A 67 -28.14 -38.72 10.86
N GLY A 68 -29.45 -38.86 11.09
CA GLY A 68 -30.25 -39.89 10.43
C GLY A 68 -30.27 -39.75 8.90
N PRO A 69 -30.86 -40.73 8.18
CA PRO A 69 -30.74 -40.93 6.73
C PRO A 69 -31.34 -39.84 5.81
N GLY A 70 -31.54 -38.61 6.28
CA GLY A 70 -32.25 -37.55 5.55
C GLY A 70 -31.58 -36.17 5.52
N ARG A 71 -30.37 -35.99 6.05
CA ARG A 71 -29.64 -34.70 5.94
C ARG A 71 -28.49 -34.82 4.94
N SER A 72 -28.69 -34.25 3.75
CA SER A 72 -27.72 -34.23 2.65
C SER A 72 -26.71 -33.07 2.74
N VAL A 73 -26.82 -32.21 3.74
CA VAL A 73 -26.01 -30.98 3.90
C VAL A 73 -25.49 -30.90 5.34
N LEU A 74 -24.18 -30.68 5.48
CA LEU A 74 -23.47 -30.44 6.73
C LEU A 74 -23.78 -29.03 7.23
N GLN A 75 -23.96 -28.88 8.54
CA GLN A 75 -24.42 -27.64 9.16
C GLN A 75 -23.38 -27.19 10.18
N TYR A 76 -23.10 -25.89 10.23
CA TYR A 76 -22.09 -25.39 11.15
C TYR A 76 -22.55 -25.65 12.59
N ARG A 77 -21.67 -26.27 13.37
CA ARG A 77 -21.81 -26.49 14.80
C ARG A 77 -20.53 -26.02 15.44
N GLU A 78 -20.61 -25.19 16.46
CA GLU A 78 -19.45 -24.77 17.26
C GLU A 78 -18.75 -26.02 17.81
N THR A 79 -17.73 -26.49 17.07
CA THR A 79 -17.00 -27.71 17.37
C THR A 79 -15.76 -27.29 18.11
N GLU A 80 -15.60 -27.81 19.32
CA GLU A 80 -14.43 -27.54 20.15
C GLU A 80 -13.15 -27.92 19.40
N ARG A 81 -12.23 -26.96 19.29
CA ARG A 81 -10.94 -27.11 18.62
C ARG A 81 -10.07 -28.17 19.31
N GLY A 82 -9.08 -28.72 18.60
CA GLY A 82 -8.14 -29.72 19.13
C GLY A 82 -8.70 -31.14 19.22
N ARG A 83 -9.95 -31.38 18.81
CA ARG A 83 -10.48 -32.74 18.64
C ARG A 83 -9.96 -33.38 17.37
N SER A 84 -9.55 -34.65 17.49
CA SER A 84 -9.18 -35.47 16.32
C SER A 84 -10.43 -35.88 15.55
N VAL A 85 -10.40 -35.72 14.23
CA VAL A 85 -11.49 -36.12 13.31
C VAL A 85 -11.68 -37.64 13.31
N LYS A 86 -10.58 -38.39 13.23
CA LYS A 86 -10.50 -39.86 13.37
C LYS A 86 -9.18 -40.20 14.06
N GLU A 87 -9.26 -40.70 15.28
CA GLU A 87 -8.08 -41.10 16.06
C GLU A 87 -7.22 -42.10 15.28
N GLY A 88 -5.91 -41.86 15.24
CA GLY A 88 -4.93 -42.74 14.61
C GLY A 88 -4.81 -42.62 13.09
N THR A 89 -5.59 -41.74 12.44
CA THR A 89 -5.54 -41.53 10.98
C THR A 89 -4.99 -40.14 10.66
N LYS A 90 -3.94 -40.07 9.85
CA LYS A 90 -3.44 -38.80 9.28
C LYS A 90 -4.40 -38.32 8.18
N LEU A 91 -4.61 -37.01 8.05
CA LEU A 91 -5.45 -36.46 6.97
C LEU A 91 -4.59 -35.72 5.95
N ARG A 92 -4.85 -35.95 4.67
CA ARG A 92 -4.35 -35.11 3.57
C ARG A 92 -5.52 -34.31 3.00
N ILE A 93 -5.49 -32.99 3.20
CA ILE A 93 -6.54 -32.06 2.77
C ILE A 93 -6.02 -31.28 1.55
N LEU A 94 -6.77 -31.32 0.46
CA LEU A 94 -6.51 -30.52 -0.74
C LEU A 94 -7.67 -29.54 -0.92
N PRO A 95 -7.49 -28.24 -0.63
CA PRO A 95 -8.52 -27.24 -0.89
C PRO A 95 -8.53 -26.87 -2.39
N VAL A 96 -9.73 -26.65 -2.95
CA VAL A 96 -9.94 -26.34 -4.38
C VAL A 96 -10.97 -25.21 -4.52
N GLY A 97 -10.73 -24.23 -5.40
CA GLY A 97 -11.45 -22.96 -5.52
C GLY A 97 -10.86 -22.05 -6.61
N ASP A 98 -11.62 -21.05 -7.08
CA ASP A 98 -11.26 -20.23 -8.26
C ASP A 98 -10.06 -19.28 -8.01
N SER A 99 -9.89 -18.80 -6.77
CA SER A 99 -8.73 -17.97 -6.37
C SER A 99 -7.38 -18.72 -6.37
N ILE A 100 -7.36 -19.99 -6.80
CA ILE A 100 -6.23 -20.94 -6.69
C ILE A 100 -5.63 -21.29 -8.07
N THR A 101 -6.37 -21.05 -9.16
CA THR A 101 -6.08 -21.61 -10.49
C THR A 101 -5.83 -20.59 -11.58
N VAL A 102 -5.74 -19.30 -11.23
CA VAL A 102 -5.40 -18.24 -12.18
C VAL A 102 -3.91 -18.27 -12.47
N GLY A 103 -3.51 -19.01 -13.51
CA GLY A 103 -2.17 -18.88 -14.10
C GLY A 103 -2.07 -17.53 -14.82
N PHE A 104 -1.44 -16.56 -14.19
CA PHE A 104 -1.16 -15.25 -14.79
C PHE A 104 -0.07 -15.40 -15.87
N LEU A 105 -0.29 -14.86 -17.08
CA LEU A 105 0.65 -14.80 -18.25
C LEU A 105 0.83 -16.04 -19.15
N SER A 106 -0.03 -17.06 -19.07
CA SER A 106 0.12 -18.28 -19.89
C SER A 106 0.02 -18.11 -21.41
N ASP A 107 -0.44 -16.96 -21.88
CA ASP A 107 -0.59 -16.60 -23.29
C ASP A 107 0.56 -15.71 -23.81
N ARG A 108 1.54 -15.34 -22.97
CA ARG A 108 2.70 -14.55 -23.41
C ARG A 108 3.88 -15.46 -23.81
N ASN A 109 4.77 -14.94 -24.66
CA ASN A 109 6.00 -15.61 -25.15
C ASN A 109 5.85 -16.99 -25.82
N GLY A 110 4.67 -17.32 -26.35
CA GLY A 110 4.43 -18.59 -27.05
C GLY A 110 3.82 -19.70 -26.18
N GLY A 111 3.39 -19.37 -24.95
CA GLY A 111 2.51 -20.21 -24.15
C GLY A 111 1.14 -20.42 -24.79
N ASP A 112 0.44 -21.48 -24.41
CA ASP A 112 -0.81 -21.92 -25.04
C ASP A 112 -2.07 -21.19 -24.52
N GLY A 113 -1.90 -20.20 -23.65
CA GLY A 113 -2.97 -19.38 -23.08
C GLY A 113 -3.83 -20.09 -22.05
N ASN A 114 -3.40 -21.26 -21.56
CA ASN A 114 -4.25 -22.10 -20.71
C ASN A 114 -4.03 -21.95 -19.20
N GLY A 115 -3.16 -21.08 -18.68
CA GLY A 115 -2.74 -21.04 -17.27
C GLY A 115 -2.10 -22.36 -16.80
N TYR A 116 -1.42 -22.42 -15.65
CA TYR A 116 -0.98 -23.74 -15.11
C TYR A 116 -2.17 -24.75 -14.92
N ARG A 117 -3.44 -24.28 -15.00
CA ARG A 117 -4.69 -24.97 -14.61
C ARG A 117 -5.98 -24.44 -15.29
N GLY A 118 -5.99 -23.91 -16.51
CA GLY A 118 -7.15 -23.18 -17.08
C GLY A 118 -8.43 -23.99 -17.22
N GLN A 119 -8.35 -25.25 -17.64
CA GLN A 119 -9.53 -26.11 -17.65
C GLN A 119 -10.07 -26.36 -16.23
N LEU A 120 -9.18 -26.47 -15.24
CA LEU A 120 -9.57 -26.59 -13.84
C LEU A 120 -10.13 -25.25 -13.30
N LYS A 121 -9.62 -24.10 -13.76
CA LYS A 121 -10.17 -22.77 -13.46
C LYS A 121 -11.58 -22.62 -14.02
N ASP A 122 -11.81 -22.94 -15.30
CA ASP A 122 -13.14 -22.87 -15.92
C ASP A 122 -14.14 -23.82 -15.22
N ASP A 123 -13.66 -24.97 -14.76
CA ASP A 123 -14.44 -25.91 -13.94
C ASP A 123 -14.68 -25.39 -12.50
N LEU A 124 -13.77 -24.59 -11.93
CA LEU A 124 -13.82 -24.02 -10.57
C LEU A 124 -14.51 -22.65 -10.45
N SER A 125 -14.60 -21.88 -11.53
CA SER A 125 -15.31 -20.59 -11.57
C SER A 125 -16.83 -20.74 -11.38
N ALA A 126 -17.34 -21.98 -11.34
CA ALA A 126 -18.69 -22.40 -10.99
C ALA A 126 -19.11 -21.97 -9.57
N GLY A 127 -19.48 -20.69 -9.38
CA GLY A 127 -19.81 -20.15 -8.07
C GLY A 127 -19.88 -18.63 -8.00
N THR A 128 -19.12 -18.01 -7.08
CA THR A 128 -19.22 -16.59 -6.76
C THR A 128 -19.07 -15.68 -7.98
N ASN A 129 -18.10 -15.96 -8.87
CA ASN A 129 -17.84 -15.14 -10.06
C ASN A 129 -18.98 -15.18 -11.08
N ASP A 130 -19.60 -16.35 -11.29
CA ASP A 130 -20.78 -16.48 -12.15
C ASP A 130 -21.96 -15.66 -11.63
N MET A 131 -22.08 -15.47 -10.32
CA MET A 131 -23.23 -14.74 -9.77
C MET A 131 -23.14 -13.24 -10.04
N ASN A 132 -21.97 -12.73 -10.45
CA ASN A 132 -21.74 -11.32 -10.70
C ASN A 132 -22.48 -10.85 -11.96
N SER A 133 -23.14 -9.68 -11.86
CA SER A 133 -23.88 -9.06 -12.96
C SER A 133 -22.98 -8.53 -14.08
N ASN A 134 -21.70 -8.28 -13.79
CA ASN A 134 -20.72 -7.79 -14.75
C ASN A 134 -20.22 -8.94 -15.65
N PRO A 135 -20.47 -8.90 -16.96
CA PRO A 135 -20.06 -9.97 -17.90
C PRO A 135 -18.55 -10.09 -18.05
N SER A 136 -17.78 -9.07 -17.66
CA SER A 136 -16.32 -9.13 -17.61
C SER A 136 -15.82 -10.05 -16.48
N ILE A 137 -16.65 -10.27 -15.45
CA ILE A 137 -16.38 -11.13 -14.29
C ILE A 137 -17.05 -12.50 -14.48
N SER A 138 -18.32 -12.54 -14.89
CA SER A 138 -19.06 -13.78 -15.19
C SER A 138 -18.79 -14.28 -16.61
N LYS A 139 -17.53 -14.60 -16.91
CA LYS A 139 -17.07 -15.01 -18.25
C LYS A 139 -17.79 -16.25 -18.80
N GLU A 140 -18.16 -17.17 -17.92
CA GLU A 140 -18.88 -18.41 -18.24
C GLU A 140 -20.42 -18.24 -18.20
N GLY A 141 -20.89 -16.99 -18.14
CA GLY A 141 -22.28 -16.60 -18.03
C GLY A 141 -22.74 -16.37 -16.59
N ASN A 142 -23.88 -15.69 -16.44
CA ASN A 142 -24.43 -15.30 -15.14
C ASN A 142 -25.68 -16.12 -14.71
N ASP A 143 -25.75 -17.38 -15.14
CA ASP A 143 -26.85 -18.31 -14.84
C ASP A 143 -26.48 -19.29 -13.70
N PRO A 144 -27.19 -19.23 -12.55
CA PRO A 144 -27.05 -20.19 -11.45
C PRO A 144 -27.17 -21.67 -11.85
N SER A 145 -28.04 -22.00 -12.81
CA SER A 145 -28.26 -23.39 -13.21
C SER A 145 -27.08 -23.91 -14.02
N GLY A 146 -26.61 -23.14 -15.01
CA GLY A 146 -25.39 -23.45 -15.76
C GLY A 146 -24.14 -23.59 -14.89
N ALA A 147 -23.99 -22.72 -13.88
CA ALA A 147 -22.91 -22.83 -12.90
C ALA A 147 -23.02 -24.12 -12.07
N ALA A 148 -24.22 -24.49 -11.62
CA ALA A 148 -24.44 -25.72 -10.84
C ALA A 148 -24.12 -26.98 -11.66
N ASP A 149 -24.42 -26.98 -12.96
CA ASP A 149 -24.07 -28.07 -13.88
C ASP A 149 -22.55 -28.17 -14.09
N ARG A 150 -21.82 -27.05 -14.18
CA ARG A 150 -20.35 -27.03 -14.23
C ARG A 150 -19.74 -27.61 -12.96
N LEU A 151 -20.22 -27.18 -11.80
CA LEU A 151 -19.80 -27.73 -10.50
C LEU A 151 -20.00 -29.24 -10.44
N GLY A 152 -21.13 -29.75 -10.95
CA GLY A 152 -21.39 -31.18 -11.04
C GLY A 152 -20.33 -31.93 -11.85
N ARG A 153 -19.97 -31.42 -13.02
CA ARG A 153 -18.95 -32.02 -13.89
C ARG A 153 -17.56 -32.02 -13.25
N LEU A 154 -17.22 -30.96 -12.51
CA LEU A 154 -15.97 -30.91 -11.75
C LEU A 154 -15.93 -32.00 -10.68
N ILE A 155 -17.02 -32.18 -9.92
CA ILE A 155 -17.11 -33.24 -8.92
C ILE A 155 -16.98 -34.61 -9.58
N ASP A 156 -17.61 -34.82 -10.75
CA ASP A 156 -17.52 -36.08 -11.49
C ASP A 156 -16.07 -36.38 -11.90
N LYS A 157 -15.33 -35.36 -12.36
CA LYS A 157 -13.90 -35.48 -12.71
C LYS A 157 -13.05 -35.82 -11.49
N MET A 158 -13.32 -35.20 -10.33
CA MET A 158 -12.63 -35.52 -9.07
C MET A 158 -12.90 -36.97 -8.62
N ILE A 159 -14.15 -37.42 -8.74
CA ILE A 159 -14.54 -38.80 -8.45
C ILE A 159 -13.87 -39.78 -9.40
N GLU A 160 -13.85 -39.51 -10.70
CA GLU A 160 -13.22 -40.39 -11.69
C GLU A 160 -11.71 -40.52 -11.44
N THR A 161 -11.08 -39.39 -11.10
CA THR A 161 -9.63 -39.30 -10.89
C THR A 161 -9.20 -39.89 -9.54
N CYS A 162 -9.97 -39.64 -8.48
CA CYS A 162 -9.71 -40.11 -7.12
C CYS A 162 -11.00 -40.69 -6.50
N PRO A 163 -11.36 -41.92 -6.88
CA PRO A 163 -12.68 -42.50 -6.56
C PRO A 163 -12.88 -42.80 -5.08
N ASP A 164 -11.79 -42.87 -4.33
CA ASP A 164 -11.77 -43.12 -2.90
C ASP A 164 -11.81 -41.81 -2.09
N ALA A 165 -11.69 -40.65 -2.75
CA ALA A 165 -11.62 -39.38 -2.06
C ALA A 165 -12.95 -38.98 -1.42
N THR A 166 -12.88 -38.48 -0.18
CA THR A 166 -13.99 -37.71 0.39
C THR A 166 -13.95 -36.27 -0.12
N ILE A 167 -15.04 -35.84 -0.75
CA ILE A 167 -15.24 -34.51 -1.33
C ILE A 167 -16.29 -33.76 -0.51
N ILE A 168 -15.96 -32.55 -0.06
CA ILE A 168 -16.89 -31.65 0.63
C ILE A 168 -17.06 -30.41 -0.24
N VAL A 169 -18.30 -30.10 -0.59
CA VAL A 169 -18.64 -29.03 -1.52
C VAL A 169 -19.34 -27.91 -0.77
N ALA A 170 -18.73 -26.73 -0.75
CA ALA A 170 -19.33 -25.57 -0.08
C ALA A 170 -20.53 -25.04 -0.88
N MET A 171 -21.63 -24.77 -0.18
CA MET A 171 -22.60 -23.77 -0.60
C MET A 171 -21.95 -22.42 -0.35
N ILE A 172 -21.48 -21.72 -1.39
CA ILE A 172 -20.72 -20.46 -1.25
C ILE A 172 -21.36 -19.46 -0.28
N ILE A 173 -20.54 -18.65 0.40
CA ILE A 173 -21.00 -17.56 1.27
C ILE A 173 -21.88 -16.54 0.52
N ASP A 174 -22.77 -15.84 1.22
CA ASP A 174 -23.55 -14.73 0.62
C ASP A 174 -22.67 -13.47 0.47
N THR A 175 -23.16 -12.49 -0.29
CA THR A 175 -22.49 -11.22 -0.58
C THR A 175 -23.34 -10.05 -0.09
N CYS A 176 -22.69 -8.94 0.34
CA CYS A 176 -23.43 -7.69 0.57
C CYS A 176 -23.75 -6.90 -0.72
N ASN A 177 -23.34 -7.38 -1.90
CA ASN A 177 -23.73 -6.77 -3.18
C ASN A 177 -25.18 -7.13 -3.54
N GLN A 178 -26.04 -6.11 -3.64
CA GLN A 178 -27.48 -6.28 -3.89
C GLN A 178 -27.80 -6.85 -5.28
N ASP A 179 -26.96 -6.62 -6.29
CA ASP A 179 -27.18 -7.08 -7.66
C ASP A 179 -26.76 -8.54 -7.88
N GLN A 180 -25.87 -9.06 -7.02
CA GLN A 180 -25.33 -10.42 -7.09
C GLN A 180 -26.06 -11.37 -6.14
N SER A 181 -26.39 -10.90 -4.93
CA SER A 181 -26.96 -11.71 -3.85
C SER A 181 -28.21 -12.55 -4.24
N PRO A 182 -29.17 -12.06 -5.07
CA PRO A 182 -30.29 -12.89 -5.52
C PRO A 182 -29.86 -14.14 -6.31
N ARG A 183 -28.85 -14.02 -7.17
CA ARG A 183 -28.31 -15.14 -7.95
C ARG A 183 -27.50 -16.07 -7.06
N THR A 184 -26.68 -15.53 -6.16
CA THR A 184 -25.95 -16.30 -5.14
C THR A 184 -26.89 -17.20 -4.35
N ARG A 185 -28.03 -16.69 -3.89
CA ARG A 185 -29.05 -17.49 -3.21
C ARG A 185 -29.68 -18.57 -4.08
N GLN A 186 -29.89 -18.31 -5.37
CA GLN A 186 -30.38 -19.33 -6.31
C GLN A 186 -29.35 -20.44 -6.50
N PHE A 187 -28.07 -20.10 -6.69
CA PHE A 187 -27.00 -21.08 -6.82
C PHE A 187 -26.83 -21.93 -5.55
N GLN A 188 -26.83 -21.31 -4.37
CA GLN A 188 -26.80 -22.00 -3.08
C GLN A 188 -27.91 -23.06 -2.95
N GLN A 189 -29.11 -22.80 -3.47
CA GLN A 189 -30.23 -23.75 -3.44
C GLN A 189 -30.04 -24.96 -4.37
N LEU A 190 -29.22 -24.83 -5.42
CA LEU A 190 -28.96 -25.88 -6.40
C LEU A 190 -27.85 -26.85 -5.96
N VAL A 191 -26.82 -26.35 -5.26
CA VAL A 191 -25.66 -27.15 -4.82
C VAL A 191 -26.03 -28.44 -4.07
N PRO A 192 -26.99 -28.45 -3.11
CA PRO A 192 -27.42 -29.68 -2.45
C PRO A 192 -27.95 -30.74 -3.40
N GLY A 193 -28.62 -30.35 -4.50
CA GLY A 193 -29.13 -31.26 -5.51
C GLY A 193 -28.02 -31.89 -6.34
N VAL A 194 -27.04 -31.07 -6.75
CA VAL A 194 -25.83 -31.51 -7.47
C VAL A 194 -25.08 -32.57 -6.67
N VAL A 195 -24.82 -32.29 -5.39
CA VAL A 195 -24.10 -33.20 -4.50
C VAL A 195 -24.90 -34.46 -4.18
N ARG A 196 -26.20 -34.33 -3.90
CA ARG A 196 -27.05 -35.47 -3.53
C ARG A 196 -27.07 -36.53 -4.63
N SER A 197 -27.12 -36.15 -5.91
CA SER A 197 -27.09 -37.11 -7.02
C SER A 197 -25.88 -38.04 -6.92
N ARG A 198 -24.66 -37.48 -6.78
CA ARG A 198 -23.42 -38.28 -6.70
C ARG A 198 -23.32 -39.09 -5.42
N ARG A 199 -23.87 -38.57 -4.32
CA ARG A 199 -23.95 -39.31 -3.06
C ARG A 199 -24.90 -40.51 -3.17
N ASP A 200 -26.05 -40.33 -3.81
CA ASP A 200 -27.04 -41.40 -4.03
C ASP A 200 -26.49 -42.48 -4.99
N ASP A 201 -25.58 -42.10 -5.89
CA ASP A 201 -24.80 -43.01 -6.74
C ASP A 201 -23.65 -43.73 -6.00
N GLY A 202 -23.47 -43.46 -4.70
CA GLY A 202 -22.54 -44.16 -3.81
C GLY A 202 -21.18 -43.49 -3.61
N HIS A 203 -20.97 -42.29 -4.14
CA HIS A 203 -19.71 -41.56 -3.98
C HIS A 203 -19.62 -40.81 -2.63
N HIS A 204 -18.40 -40.62 -2.13
CA HIS A 204 -18.14 -39.93 -0.86
C HIS A 204 -18.20 -38.40 -1.00
N VAL A 205 -19.39 -37.86 -1.31
CA VAL A 205 -19.60 -36.41 -1.51
C VAL A 205 -20.63 -35.85 -0.52
N LEU A 206 -20.31 -34.73 0.12
CA LEU A 206 -21.19 -34.02 1.05
C LEU A 206 -21.22 -32.52 0.74
N ALA A 207 -22.40 -31.89 0.87
CA ALA A 207 -22.53 -30.44 0.77
C ALA A 207 -22.29 -29.82 2.15
N ALA A 208 -21.63 -28.67 2.22
CA ALA A 208 -21.38 -27.91 3.45
C ALA A 208 -22.08 -26.54 3.38
N ASP A 209 -22.89 -26.23 4.38
CA ASP A 209 -23.70 -25.02 4.40
C ASP A 209 -22.93 -23.82 4.96
N PHE A 210 -22.32 -23.01 4.09
CA PHE A 210 -21.74 -21.72 4.48
C PHE A 210 -22.73 -20.55 4.41
N THR A 211 -24.03 -20.79 4.13
CA THR A 211 -25.00 -19.70 3.96
C THR A 211 -25.30 -18.94 5.26
N THR A 212 -24.92 -19.49 6.40
CA THR A 212 -24.99 -18.82 7.71
C THR A 212 -23.80 -17.91 8.02
N PHE A 213 -22.78 -17.89 7.16
CA PHE A 213 -21.62 -17.02 7.32
C PHE A 213 -22.05 -15.55 7.21
N GLN A 214 -21.74 -14.75 8.24
CA GLN A 214 -22.24 -13.38 8.32
C GLN A 214 -21.46 -12.46 7.38
N THR A 215 -22.18 -11.71 6.54
CA THR A 215 -21.59 -10.76 5.57
C THR A 215 -20.88 -9.58 6.24
N SER A 216 -21.09 -9.35 7.54
CA SER A 216 -20.34 -8.37 8.33
C SER A 216 -18.86 -8.73 8.52
N ASN A 217 -18.48 -9.98 8.23
CA ASN A 217 -17.10 -10.43 8.23
C ASN A 217 -16.44 -10.35 6.85
N LEU A 218 -17.00 -9.58 5.91
CA LEU A 218 -16.46 -9.37 4.56
C LEU A 218 -15.88 -7.95 4.43
N GLN A 219 -14.75 -7.81 3.74
CA GLN A 219 -14.08 -6.53 3.53
C GLN A 219 -14.64 -5.75 2.33
N ASP A 220 -14.98 -6.44 1.24
CA ASP A 220 -15.37 -5.84 -0.05
C ASP A 220 -16.65 -6.47 -0.62
N CYS A 221 -17.51 -6.97 0.28
CA CYS A 221 -18.70 -7.75 -0.02
C CYS A 221 -18.49 -9.14 -0.61
N ILE A 222 -17.27 -9.58 -0.90
CA ILE A 222 -17.01 -10.92 -1.45
C ILE A 222 -15.92 -11.65 -0.66
N HIS A 223 -14.87 -10.95 -0.22
CA HIS A 223 -13.74 -11.52 0.49
C HIS A 223 -13.89 -11.36 2.01
N PRO A 224 -13.61 -12.40 2.82
CA PRO A 224 -13.56 -12.30 4.28
C PRO A 224 -12.47 -11.34 4.79
N THR A 225 -12.69 -10.76 5.97
CA THR A 225 -11.63 -10.09 6.77
C THR A 225 -10.71 -11.11 7.42
N ASN A 226 -9.60 -10.70 8.04
CA ASN A 226 -8.71 -11.61 8.80
C ASN A 226 -9.46 -12.44 9.86
N ASN A 227 -10.38 -11.81 10.60
CA ASN A 227 -11.27 -12.52 11.54
C ASN A 227 -12.30 -13.39 10.82
N GLY A 228 -12.78 -12.96 9.66
CA GLY A 228 -13.64 -13.75 8.79
C GLY A 228 -12.98 -15.04 8.30
N TYR A 229 -11.69 -14.99 7.92
CA TYR A 229 -10.93 -16.18 7.52
C TYR A 229 -10.73 -17.16 8.68
N LYS A 230 -10.46 -16.68 9.90
CA LYS A 230 -10.44 -17.51 11.12
C LYS A 230 -11.77 -18.24 11.34
N LEU A 231 -12.89 -17.50 11.25
CA LEU A 231 -14.23 -18.05 11.37
C LEU A 231 -14.55 -19.06 10.26
N MET A 232 -14.10 -18.79 9.03
CA MET A 232 -14.26 -19.73 7.92
C MET A 232 -13.49 -21.03 8.15
N GLY A 233 -12.31 -20.96 8.78
CA GLY A 233 -11.57 -22.12 9.28
C GLY A 233 -12.37 -22.95 10.28
N ASP A 234 -13.04 -22.29 11.24
CA ASP A 234 -13.92 -22.97 12.21
C ASP A 234 -15.09 -23.68 11.53
N TYR A 235 -15.66 -23.07 10.47
CA TYR A 235 -16.71 -23.68 9.65
C TYR A 235 -16.22 -24.99 9.02
N TRP A 236 -15.10 -24.95 8.30
CA TRP A 236 -14.52 -26.14 7.68
C TRP A 236 -14.17 -27.22 8.70
N TYR A 237 -13.56 -26.84 9.83
CA TYR A 237 -13.24 -27.75 10.92
C TYR A 237 -14.49 -28.46 11.46
N SER A 238 -15.58 -27.72 11.65
CA SER A 238 -16.89 -28.26 12.05
C SER A 238 -17.47 -29.23 11.03
N PHE A 239 -17.38 -28.93 9.74
CA PHE A 239 -17.90 -29.78 8.68
C PHE A 239 -17.11 -31.09 8.55
N VAL A 240 -15.78 -31.01 8.62
CA VAL A 240 -14.91 -32.19 8.55
C VAL A 240 -15.19 -33.18 9.68
N HIS A 241 -15.51 -32.69 10.88
CA HIS A 241 -15.91 -33.53 12.02
C HIS A 241 -17.25 -34.26 11.84
N GLN A 242 -18.05 -33.89 10.84
CA GLN A 242 -19.34 -34.52 10.55
C GLN A 242 -19.25 -35.59 9.45
N ILE A 243 -18.08 -35.76 8.83
CA ILE A 243 -17.86 -36.81 7.83
C ILE A 243 -17.99 -38.19 8.49
N PRO A 244 -18.68 -39.16 7.85
CA PRO A 244 -18.67 -40.54 8.32
C PRO A 244 -17.24 -41.07 8.45
N LYS A 245 -16.84 -41.55 9.64
CA LYS A 245 -15.48 -42.04 9.90
C LYS A 245 -15.04 -43.17 8.95
N SER A 246 -16.00 -43.91 8.38
CA SER A 246 -15.77 -44.95 7.37
C SER A 246 -15.38 -44.42 5.98
N TRP A 247 -15.48 -43.11 5.74
CA TRP A 247 -15.05 -42.47 4.50
C TRP A 247 -13.64 -41.87 4.60
N ILE A 248 -13.09 -41.85 5.82
CA ILE A 248 -11.77 -41.31 6.12
C ILE A 248 -10.84 -42.50 6.33
N GLU A 249 -9.88 -42.71 5.43
CA GLU A 249 -8.84 -43.73 5.56
C GLU A 249 -7.46 -43.07 5.52
N ASP A 250 -6.41 -43.84 5.86
CA ASP A 250 -5.04 -43.32 5.83
C ASP A 250 -4.67 -42.83 4.42
N PRO A 251 -3.88 -41.73 4.29
CA PRO A 251 -3.49 -41.21 2.99
C PRO A 251 -2.62 -42.23 2.26
N VAL A 252 -2.80 -42.34 0.95
CA VAL A 252 -2.04 -43.28 0.11
C VAL A 252 -1.01 -42.53 -0.75
N GLY A 253 0.15 -43.16 -0.93
CA GLY A 253 1.34 -42.58 -1.54
C GLY A 253 2.35 -42.08 -0.50
N PRO A 254 3.60 -41.80 -0.88
CA PRO A 254 4.54 -41.14 0.02
C PRO A 254 3.95 -39.82 0.51
N ASP A 255 4.29 -39.43 1.73
CA ASP A 255 4.12 -38.04 2.14
C ASP A 255 4.97 -37.17 1.19
N PRO A 256 4.53 -35.94 0.82
CA PRO A 256 5.44 -34.98 0.23
C PRO A 256 6.68 -34.95 1.11
N ILE A 257 7.86 -35.04 0.51
CA ILE A 257 9.13 -35.31 1.22
C ILE A 257 9.24 -34.36 2.42
N ASP A 258 8.92 -34.89 3.61
CA ASP A 258 9.27 -34.36 4.92
C ASP A 258 10.67 -34.90 5.20
N ASP A 259 11.69 -34.27 4.61
CA ASP A 259 13.06 -34.50 5.02
C ASP A 259 13.27 -33.71 6.33
N ASP A 260 13.28 -34.50 7.40
CA ASP A 260 13.16 -34.11 8.79
C ASP A 260 14.48 -33.53 9.33
N ASP A 261 14.62 -32.21 9.26
CA ASP A 261 15.48 -31.41 10.13
C ASP A 261 14.99 -29.96 10.32
N GLY A 262 13.68 -29.72 10.29
CA GLY A 262 13.12 -28.45 10.79
C GLY A 262 13.62 -27.18 10.10
N GLU A 263 14.26 -27.28 8.94
CA GLU A 263 14.64 -26.14 8.14
C GLU A 263 13.56 -25.92 7.10
N ASN A 264 12.84 -24.83 7.29
CA ASN A 264 11.95 -24.24 6.31
C ASN A 264 12.69 -24.01 4.98
N GLY A 265 12.92 -25.04 4.15
CA GLY A 265 13.54 -24.97 2.82
C GLY A 265 15.04 -24.64 2.73
N GLY A 266 15.75 -24.41 3.85
CA GLY A 266 17.16 -23.98 3.84
C GLY A 266 17.39 -22.64 3.11
N ILE A 267 18.60 -22.39 2.62
CA ILE A 267 18.95 -21.15 1.88
C ILE A 267 18.24 -21.12 0.51
N ASP A 268 17.51 -20.04 0.22
CA ASP A 268 16.84 -19.82 -1.07
C ASP A 268 17.86 -19.47 -2.16
N GLN A 269 17.91 -20.27 -3.23
CA GLN A 269 18.81 -20.03 -4.38
C GLN A 269 18.13 -19.24 -5.52
N ASN A 270 16.84 -18.91 -5.39
CA ASN A 270 16.02 -18.36 -6.47
C ASN A 270 15.36 -17.02 -6.09
N ILE A 271 16.06 -16.19 -5.33
CA ILE A 271 15.62 -14.82 -5.07
C ILE A 271 15.85 -13.99 -6.35
N PRO A 272 14.80 -13.37 -6.94
CA PRO A 272 14.94 -12.57 -8.14
C PRO A 272 15.74 -11.28 -7.85
N PRO A 273 16.32 -10.63 -8.87
CA PRO A 273 16.96 -9.34 -8.69
C PRO A 273 15.94 -8.25 -8.30
N PRO A 274 16.41 -7.11 -7.74
CA PRO A 274 15.54 -5.97 -7.43
C PRO A 274 14.81 -5.43 -8.65
N ASP A 275 13.51 -5.22 -8.51
CA ASP A 275 12.67 -4.51 -9.48
C ASP A 275 12.27 -3.15 -8.92
N TRP A 276 13.06 -2.12 -9.23
CA TRP A 276 12.82 -0.74 -8.81
C TRP A 276 11.62 -0.06 -9.48
N GLY A 277 10.85 -0.79 -10.28
CA GLY A 277 9.70 -0.28 -11.01
C GLY A 277 10.08 0.59 -12.20
N ARG A 278 9.06 1.11 -12.88
CA ARG A 278 9.21 2.06 -13.99
C ARG A 278 8.88 3.46 -13.51
N SER A 279 9.70 4.44 -13.88
CA SER A 279 9.37 5.83 -13.57
C SER A 279 8.07 6.23 -14.27
N PRO A 280 7.10 6.84 -13.57
CA PRO A 280 5.90 7.37 -14.20
C PRO A 280 6.16 8.68 -14.95
N ILE A 281 7.35 9.26 -14.81
CA ILE A 281 7.74 10.55 -15.37
C ILE A 281 8.27 10.35 -16.79
N GLN A 282 7.36 10.32 -17.75
CA GLN A 282 7.65 10.10 -19.17
C GLN A 282 7.66 11.41 -19.95
N VAL A 283 8.60 11.55 -20.89
CA VAL A 283 8.59 12.68 -21.83
C VAL A 283 7.45 12.51 -22.82
N THR A 284 6.60 13.51 -22.91
CA THR A 284 5.46 13.61 -23.84
C THR A 284 5.71 14.73 -24.83
N SER A 285 4.80 14.89 -25.80
CA SER A 285 4.86 16.03 -26.72
C SER A 285 4.44 17.32 -26.01
N LYS A 286 4.99 18.47 -26.46
CA LYS A 286 4.57 19.79 -25.96
C LYS A 286 3.08 20.05 -26.15
N GLU A 287 2.50 19.45 -27.19
CA GLU A 287 1.07 19.54 -27.47
C GLU A 287 0.24 18.82 -26.41
N GLU A 288 0.64 17.62 -25.98
CA GLU A 288 -0.02 16.91 -24.88
C GLU A 288 0.05 17.68 -23.56
N VAL A 289 1.22 18.29 -23.26
CA VAL A 289 1.39 19.16 -22.08
C VAL A 289 0.42 20.35 -22.15
N ARG A 290 0.37 21.03 -23.31
CA ARG A 290 -0.55 22.15 -23.55
C ARG A 290 -2.01 21.74 -23.41
N GLU A 291 -2.41 20.63 -24.02
CA GLU A 291 -3.78 20.13 -23.97
C GLU A 291 -4.21 19.73 -22.55
N ALA A 292 -3.33 19.12 -21.77
CA ALA A 292 -3.59 18.77 -20.37
C ALA A 292 -3.84 20.04 -19.53
N ALA A 293 -3.02 21.05 -19.74
CA ALA A 293 -3.06 22.30 -19.00
C ALA A 293 -4.18 23.27 -19.47
N GLU A 294 -4.65 23.16 -20.71
CA GLU A 294 -5.88 23.81 -21.18
C GLU A 294 -7.12 23.10 -20.66
N TRP A 295 -7.09 21.77 -20.61
CA TRP A 295 -8.17 20.95 -20.08
C TRP A 295 -8.39 21.21 -18.58
N ALA A 296 -7.32 21.27 -17.79
CA ALA A 296 -7.41 21.51 -16.34
C ALA A 296 -8.00 22.89 -16.00
N ARG A 297 -7.72 23.92 -16.82
CA ARG A 297 -8.34 25.24 -16.72
C ARG A 297 -9.80 25.26 -17.18
N GLY A 298 -10.20 24.32 -18.02
CA GLY A 298 -11.56 24.22 -18.57
C GLY A 298 -12.00 25.46 -19.37
N GLY A 299 -11.07 26.28 -19.85
CA GLY A 299 -11.36 27.52 -20.58
C GLY A 299 -11.74 28.72 -19.69
N PHE A 300 -11.52 28.66 -18.38
CA PHE A 300 -11.76 29.78 -17.46
C PHE A 300 -10.46 30.52 -17.19
N ASP A 301 -10.52 31.85 -17.25
CA ASP A 301 -9.42 32.75 -16.85
C ASP A 301 -9.41 33.01 -15.32
N VAL A 302 -10.35 32.41 -14.59
CA VAL A 302 -10.51 32.58 -13.13
C VAL A 302 -10.56 31.22 -12.43
N PRO A 303 -10.04 31.11 -11.19
CA PRO A 303 -10.21 29.92 -10.35
C PRO A 303 -11.69 29.57 -10.20
N VAL A 304 -12.04 28.29 -10.42
CA VAL A 304 -13.40 27.77 -10.25
C VAL A 304 -13.34 26.53 -9.38
N ALA A 305 -13.98 26.58 -8.21
CA ALA A 305 -14.10 25.43 -7.33
C ALA A 305 -14.89 24.28 -8.01
N CYS A 306 -14.37 23.06 -7.89
CA CYS A 306 -15.01 21.87 -8.40
C CYS A 306 -16.17 21.47 -7.49
N ARG A 307 -17.36 21.30 -8.07
CA ARG A 307 -18.54 20.81 -7.34
C ARG A 307 -18.53 19.29 -7.13
N ASP A 308 -17.79 18.59 -7.99
CA ASP A 308 -17.61 17.13 -8.01
C ASP A 308 -16.12 16.80 -7.91
N VAL A 309 -15.81 15.51 -7.73
CA VAL A 309 -14.43 15.00 -7.63
C VAL A 309 -13.56 15.48 -8.82
N PRO A 310 -12.43 16.17 -8.56
CA PRO A 310 -11.49 16.55 -9.62
C PRO A 310 -11.02 15.33 -10.39
N ASN A 311 -10.86 15.49 -11.71
CA ASN A 311 -10.21 14.51 -12.56
C ASN A 311 -8.79 14.97 -12.84
N TRP A 312 -7.96 14.02 -13.26
CA TRP A 312 -6.54 14.24 -13.44
C TRP A 312 -6.16 13.99 -14.89
N ARG A 313 -5.36 14.88 -15.49
CA ARG A 313 -4.79 14.66 -16.83
C ARG A 313 -3.27 14.78 -16.77
N ALA A 314 -2.60 13.70 -17.15
CA ALA A 314 -1.15 13.64 -17.19
C ALA A 314 -0.60 14.66 -18.20
N THR A 315 0.40 15.44 -17.79
CA THR A 315 1.21 16.26 -18.70
C THR A 315 2.37 15.47 -19.26
N GLY A 316 2.91 14.52 -18.50
CA GLY A 316 4.23 13.94 -18.72
C GLY A 316 5.29 14.73 -17.95
N LYS A 317 6.54 14.69 -18.42
CA LYS A 317 7.68 15.34 -17.77
C LYS A 317 7.67 16.85 -18.00
N ILE A 318 7.56 17.62 -16.92
CA ILE A 318 7.54 19.11 -16.97
C ILE A 318 8.80 19.76 -16.37
N ALA A 319 9.67 18.98 -15.72
CA ALA A 319 10.99 19.44 -15.28
C ALA A 319 12.04 18.33 -15.42
N LEU A 320 13.26 18.70 -15.79
CA LEU A 320 14.39 17.75 -15.87
C LEU A 320 14.96 17.38 -14.49
N GLY A 321 14.71 18.20 -13.47
CA GLY A 321 15.34 18.07 -12.16
C GLY A 321 16.66 18.82 -12.06
N LEU A 322 17.21 18.89 -10.84
CA LEU A 322 18.45 19.60 -10.53
C LEU A 322 19.64 18.67 -10.25
N GLU A 323 19.39 17.38 -10.04
CA GLU A 323 20.41 16.35 -9.75
C GLU A 323 21.36 16.70 -8.58
N ARG A 324 20.84 17.36 -7.54
CA ARG A 324 21.59 17.79 -6.37
C ARG A 324 21.56 16.71 -5.28
N ASN A 325 22.20 15.58 -5.58
CA ASN A 325 22.42 14.51 -4.61
C ASN A 325 23.74 14.72 -3.86
N GLY A 326 23.83 14.13 -2.67
CA GLY A 326 25.09 14.02 -1.97
C GLY A 326 26.06 13.04 -2.61
N ASP A 327 27.22 12.82 -1.99
CA ASP A 327 28.27 11.94 -2.53
C ASP A 327 28.00 10.45 -2.30
N TRP A 328 27.03 10.11 -1.44
CA TRP A 328 26.67 8.75 -1.03
C TRP A 328 27.90 7.93 -0.59
N LYS A 329 28.83 8.61 0.08
CA LYS A 329 30.03 8.01 0.66
C LYS A 329 30.06 8.20 2.17
N TYR A 330 30.13 7.09 2.88
CA TYR A 330 30.31 7.12 4.32
C TYR A 330 31.73 7.53 4.69
N HIS A 331 31.86 8.59 5.47
CA HIS A 331 33.11 9.09 6.01
C HIS A 331 33.20 8.71 7.49
N LYS A 332 33.79 7.55 7.76
CA LYS A 332 33.92 6.99 9.10
C LYS A 332 34.62 7.92 10.09
N ASN A 333 34.08 8.00 11.30
CA ASN A 333 34.67 8.73 12.42
C ASN A 333 34.16 8.14 13.74
N TRP A 334 34.92 7.18 14.25
CA TRP A 334 34.60 6.45 15.47
C TRP A 334 35.31 7.07 16.67
N VAL A 335 34.56 7.46 17.70
CA VAL A 335 35.10 8.10 18.91
C VAL A 335 35.01 7.13 20.08
N ALA A 336 36.14 6.66 20.58
CA ALA A 336 36.19 5.75 21.71
C ALA A 336 35.70 6.43 23.01
N GLU A 337 34.63 5.91 23.60
CA GLU A 337 34.19 6.28 24.96
C GLU A 337 34.83 5.37 26.00
N GLY A 338 34.99 4.08 25.67
CA GLY A 338 35.53 3.06 26.57
C GLY A 338 34.44 2.26 27.27
N GLU A 339 34.74 1.70 28.43
CA GLU A 339 33.79 0.86 29.18
C GLU A 339 32.68 1.71 29.81
N VAL A 340 31.44 1.50 29.36
CA VAL A 340 30.25 2.20 29.87
C VAL A 340 29.39 1.34 30.79
N ALA A 341 29.64 0.02 30.81
CA ALA A 341 29.01 -0.92 31.74
C ALA A 341 29.99 -2.04 32.10
N SER A 342 30.09 -2.37 33.39
CA SER A 342 31.03 -3.37 33.91
C SER A 342 30.60 -4.83 33.74
N GLY A 343 29.37 -5.05 33.26
CA GLY A 343 28.77 -6.37 33.05
C GLY A 343 28.24 -7.01 34.34
N LEU A 344 27.32 -7.95 34.18
CA LEU A 344 26.61 -8.61 35.29
C LEU A 344 27.16 -10.01 35.61
N GLY A 345 28.23 -10.43 34.92
CA GLY A 345 28.77 -11.78 35.03
C GLY A 345 27.90 -12.83 34.32
N TRP A 346 27.09 -12.41 33.35
CA TRP A 346 26.24 -13.25 32.55
C TRP A 346 26.85 -13.51 31.17
N ASP A 347 26.44 -14.61 30.56
CA ASP A 347 26.93 -15.07 29.25
C ASP A 347 26.60 -14.02 28.18
N GLU A 348 27.65 -13.53 27.54
CA GLU A 348 27.64 -12.43 26.58
C GLU A 348 26.83 -12.75 25.31
N ARG A 349 26.67 -14.04 24.99
CA ARG A 349 25.92 -14.48 23.80
C ARG A 349 24.44 -14.15 23.87
N TYR A 350 23.93 -13.88 25.07
CA TYR A 350 22.53 -13.53 25.30
C TYR A 350 22.33 -12.07 25.68
N VAL A 351 23.38 -11.26 25.62
CA VAL A 351 23.28 -9.81 25.69
C VAL A 351 22.87 -9.26 24.33
N ARG A 352 21.86 -8.39 24.35
CA ARG A 352 21.30 -7.64 23.23
C ARG A 352 21.20 -6.16 23.65
N LEU A 353 21.10 -5.28 22.68
CA LEU A 353 20.96 -3.84 22.88
C LEU A 353 19.74 -3.42 22.06
N HIS A 354 18.69 -2.95 22.72
CA HIS A 354 17.39 -2.64 22.12
C HIS A 354 16.73 -1.51 22.90
N ASP A 355 16.03 -0.61 22.23
CA ASP A 355 15.27 0.44 22.91
C ASP A 355 13.95 -0.15 23.42
N MET A 356 13.94 -0.53 24.70
CA MET A 356 12.75 -1.11 25.30
C MET A 356 11.75 -0.03 25.71
N ASN A 357 12.19 1.20 25.98
CA ASN A 357 11.40 2.23 26.64
C ASN A 357 10.93 3.37 25.70
N GLY A 358 11.44 3.41 24.47
CA GLY A 358 11.12 4.37 23.42
C GLY A 358 11.79 5.74 23.59
N ASP A 359 12.93 5.82 24.29
CA ASP A 359 13.67 7.08 24.50
C ASP A 359 14.72 7.37 23.42
N GLY A 360 14.87 6.47 22.46
CA GLY A 360 15.80 6.53 21.35
C GLY A 360 17.19 5.98 21.67
N LYS A 361 17.41 5.42 22.86
CA LYS A 361 18.69 4.80 23.24
C LYS A 361 18.52 3.31 23.44
N ALA A 362 19.52 2.56 23.00
CA ALA A 362 19.55 1.13 23.24
C ALA A 362 19.81 0.80 24.71
N ASP A 363 18.94 -0.02 25.29
CA ASP A 363 19.01 -0.52 26.65
C ASP A 363 19.80 -1.84 26.73
N TYR A 364 20.31 -2.15 27.92
CA TYR A 364 21.00 -3.42 28.16
C TYR A 364 19.98 -4.52 28.39
N VAL A 365 19.90 -5.46 27.46
CA VAL A 365 18.93 -6.56 27.50
C VAL A 365 19.65 -7.89 27.61
N TRP A 366 19.33 -8.68 28.63
CA TRP A 366 19.79 -10.07 28.76
C TRP A 366 18.61 -11.03 28.67
N ILE A 367 18.70 -11.99 27.75
CA ILE A 367 17.65 -12.98 27.47
C ILE A 367 18.04 -14.34 28.05
N HIS A 368 17.24 -14.88 28.97
CA HIS A 368 17.55 -16.17 29.58
C HIS A 368 17.58 -17.30 28.53
N PRO A 369 18.65 -18.11 28.46
CA PRO A 369 18.89 -19.07 27.38
C PRO A 369 17.74 -20.05 27.15
N ASP A 370 17.20 -20.61 28.23
CA ASP A 370 16.20 -21.70 28.15
C ASP A 370 14.75 -21.21 28.18
N THR A 371 14.49 -20.00 28.68
CA THR A 371 13.13 -19.53 28.99
C THR A 371 12.74 -18.28 28.21
N GLY A 372 13.72 -17.52 27.72
CA GLY A 372 13.47 -16.26 27.03
C GLY A 372 13.04 -15.13 27.96
N GLU A 373 13.20 -15.29 29.29
CA GLU A 373 12.98 -14.22 30.28
C GLU A 373 13.88 -13.04 29.93
N ILE A 374 13.32 -11.83 29.88
CA ILE A 374 14.09 -10.62 29.62
C ILE A 374 14.38 -9.90 30.92
N ARG A 375 15.67 -9.61 31.11
CA ARG A 375 16.15 -8.67 32.12
C ARG A 375 16.75 -7.44 31.47
N CYS A 376 16.36 -6.28 31.94
CA CYS A 376 16.67 -5.02 31.28
C CYS A 376 17.22 -3.95 32.25
N TRP A 377 18.17 -3.15 31.76
CA TRP A 377 18.66 -1.93 32.42
C TRP A 377 18.61 -0.79 31.44
N LEU A 378 17.98 0.30 31.87
CA LEU A 378 17.79 1.50 31.04
C LEU A 378 19.08 2.28 30.88
N ASN A 379 19.36 2.69 29.66
CA ASN A 379 20.52 3.47 29.29
C ASN A 379 20.33 4.96 29.59
N ASN A 380 20.79 5.40 30.77
CA ASN A 380 20.73 6.80 31.16
C ASN A 380 21.99 7.61 30.79
N LEU A 381 22.89 7.08 29.94
CA LEU A 381 24.20 7.70 29.73
C LEU A 381 24.07 9.19 29.36
N PRO A 382 24.95 10.06 29.92
CA PRO A 382 26.12 9.74 30.75
C PRO A 382 25.81 9.47 32.23
N GLU A 383 24.54 9.53 32.65
CA GLU A 383 24.14 9.15 34.00
C GLU A 383 24.18 7.62 34.18
N PRO A 384 24.27 7.13 35.42
CA PRO A 384 24.31 5.70 35.67
C PRO A 384 23.07 4.96 35.17
N TRP A 385 23.29 3.79 34.56
CA TRP A 385 22.26 2.82 34.21
C TRP A 385 21.31 2.53 35.39
N SER A 386 20.02 2.35 35.09
CA SER A 386 19.01 2.01 36.11
C SER A 386 18.31 0.69 35.79
N PRO A 387 17.96 -0.13 36.80
CA PRO A 387 17.19 -1.35 36.56
C PRO A 387 15.80 -1.01 36.00
N ALA A 388 15.35 -1.74 34.98
CA ALA A 388 14.00 -1.63 34.44
C ALA A 388 13.00 -2.51 35.23
N GLY A 389 11.71 -2.13 35.24
CA GLY A 389 10.68 -2.88 35.97
C GLY A 389 10.87 -2.89 37.50
N THR A 390 10.02 -3.65 38.20
CA THR A 390 9.95 -3.68 39.67
C THR A 390 10.35 -5.03 40.28
N ASN A 391 10.60 -6.05 39.44
CA ASN A 391 10.94 -7.40 39.89
C ASN A 391 12.37 -7.80 39.50
N ASN A 392 13.35 -7.26 40.21
CA ASN A 392 14.76 -7.61 40.04
C ASN A 392 15.24 -7.51 38.57
N SER A 393 14.89 -6.40 37.93
CA SER A 393 15.19 -6.09 36.53
C SER A 393 14.48 -6.96 35.47
N ILE A 394 13.60 -7.88 35.87
CA ILE A 394 12.82 -8.67 34.91
C ILE A 394 11.75 -7.76 34.32
N ILE A 395 11.60 -7.74 32.99
CA ILE A 395 10.51 -7.03 32.29
C ILE A 395 9.61 -8.00 31.50
N GLY A 396 10.14 -9.16 31.09
CA GLY A 396 9.38 -10.18 30.37
C GLY A 396 9.61 -11.56 30.99
N SER A 397 8.54 -12.33 31.23
CA SER A 397 8.64 -13.66 31.89
C SER A 397 9.20 -14.78 30.99
N GLY A 398 9.31 -14.52 29.69
CA GLY A 398 9.79 -15.48 28.70
C GLY A 398 8.75 -16.49 28.23
N VAL A 399 8.84 -16.89 26.97
CA VAL A 399 7.87 -17.79 26.30
C VAL A 399 8.53 -18.86 25.44
N GLY A 400 9.85 -19.00 25.50
CA GLY A 400 10.63 -19.93 24.69
C GLY A 400 12.14 -19.71 24.80
N PRO A 401 12.98 -20.61 24.27
CA PRO A 401 14.43 -20.46 24.36
C PRO A 401 14.92 -19.20 23.62
N ALA A 402 15.97 -18.57 24.13
CA ALA A 402 16.48 -17.28 23.63
C ALA A 402 16.78 -17.27 22.12
N ARG A 403 17.17 -18.41 21.54
CA ARG A 403 17.45 -18.55 20.10
C ARG A 403 16.23 -18.32 19.19
N THR A 404 15.02 -18.38 19.74
CA THR A 404 13.77 -18.14 19.00
C THR A 404 13.23 -16.73 19.22
N ILE A 405 13.91 -15.94 20.05
CA ILE A 405 13.46 -14.62 20.47
C ILE A 405 14.16 -13.56 19.64
N TYR A 406 13.36 -12.69 19.04
CA TYR A 406 13.80 -11.49 18.35
C TYR A 406 13.14 -10.29 19.02
N LEU A 407 13.80 -9.14 18.97
CA LEU A 407 13.30 -7.86 19.45
C LEU A 407 13.35 -6.90 18.27
N ALA A 408 12.21 -6.27 17.97
CA ALA A 408 12.09 -5.30 16.90
C ALA A 408 10.75 -4.56 17.04
N ASP A 409 10.72 -3.25 16.77
CA ASP A 409 9.49 -2.47 16.71
C ASP A 409 8.64 -2.85 15.49
N MET A 410 7.63 -3.68 15.68
CA MET A 410 6.75 -4.13 14.60
C MET A 410 5.60 -3.16 14.33
N ASN A 411 5.35 -2.21 15.24
CA ASN A 411 4.16 -1.36 15.21
C ASN A 411 4.47 0.14 15.05
N GLY A 412 5.74 0.51 15.01
CA GLY A 412 6.25 1.86 14.78
C GLY A 412 5.99 2.82 15.93
N ASP A 413 5.86 2.33 17.17
CA ASP A 413 5.68 3.19 18.35
C ASP A 413 7.00 3.61 19.03
N GLY A 414 8.13 3.15 18.49
CA GLY A 414 9.48 3.43 18.96
C GLY A 414 9.96 2.49 20.05
N MET A 415 9.16 1.50 20.48
CA MET A 415 9.58 0.50 21.47
C MET A 415 9.72 -0.87 20.81
N ASP A 416 10.82 -1.57 21.09
CA ASP A 416 11.00 -2.90 20.53
C ASP A 416 10.02 -3.93 21.14
N ASP A 417 9.34 -4.66 20.26
CA ASP A 417 8.38 -5.70 20.60
C ASP A 417 9.05 -7.06 20.80
N TYR A 418 8.43 -7.93 21.60
CA TYR A 418 8.93 -9.28 21.84
C TYR A 418 8.39 -10.26 20.81
N LEU A 419 9.26 -10.82 19.98
CA LEU A 419 8.91 -11.75 18.91
C LEU A 419 9.38 -13.18 19.20
N VAL A 420 8.54 -14.16 18.89
CA VAL A 420 8.88 -15.59 18.89
C VAL A 420 8.76 -16.11 17.47
N VAL A 421 9.90 -16.52 16.90
CA VAL A 421 9.98 -17.13 15.58
C VAL A 421 9.95 -18.64 15.71
N ASP A 422 9.04 -19.30 14.99
CA ASP A 422 9.04 -20.74 14.86
C ASP A 422 10.18 -21.17 13.92
N PRO A 423 11.13 -22.00 14.37
CA PRO A 423 12.25 -22.42 13.54
C PRO A 423 11.82 -23.24 12.31
N ARG A 424 10.64 -23.86 12.33
CA ARG A 424 10.21 -24.83 11.31
C ARG A 424 9.66 -24.18 10.05
N ASP A 425 9.06 -23.00 10.18
CA ASP A 425 8.37 -22.31 9.09
C ASP A 425 8.60 -20.79 9.07
N GLY A 426 9.31 -20.24 10.06
CA GLY A 426 9.55 -18.81 10.17
C GLY A 426 8.30 -18.01 10.54
N SER A 427 7.23 -18.66 11.02
CA SER A 427 6.05 -17.96 11.56
C SER A 427 6.43 -17.16 12.81
N VAL A 428 5.75 -16.04 13.02
CA VAL A 428 6.11 -15.05 14.06
C VAL A 428 4.91 -14.77 14.93
N ARG A 429 5.10 -14.94 16.24
CA ARG A 429 4.16 -14.47 17.26
C ARG A 429 4.75 -13.28 18.00
N VAL A 430 3.91 -12.29 18.31
CA VAL A 430 4.32 -11.04 18.96
C VAL A 430 3.69 -10.86 20.34
N TRP A 431 4.44 -10.20 21.21
CA TRP A 431 3.96 -9.58 22.44
C TRP A 431 4.31 -8.09 22.38
N TRP A 432 3.26 -7.27 22.27
CA TRP A 432 3.35 -5.82 22.17
C TRP A 432 3.94 -5.23 23.44
N ASN A 433 4.99 -4.43 23.28
CA ASN A 433 5.62 -3.70 24.35
C ASN A 433 4.90 -2.35 24.56
N TYR A 434 4.39 -2.11 25.77
CA TYR A 434 3.80 -0.82 26.14
C TYR A 434 4.63 -0.08 27.20
N GLY A 435 5.85 -0.54 27.44
CA GLY A 435 6.78 0.07 28.38
C GLY A 435 6.44 -0.16 29.87
N PRO A 436 7.00 0.69 30.76
CA PRO A 436 6.80 0.62 32.20
C PRO A 436 5.32 0.78 32.61
N ASP A 437 4.81 -0.16 33.40
CA ASP A 437 3.48 -0.06 34.03
C ASP A 437 3.51 -0.75 35.40
N GLU A 438 3.43 0.02 36.47
CA GLU A 438 3.50 -0.47 37.86
C GLU A 438 2.39 -1.47 38.19
N ASN A 439 1.29 -1.49 37.44
CA ASN A 439 0.17 -2.41 37.66
C ASN A 439 0.36 -3.76 36.97
N TRP A 440 1.35 -3.89 36.09
CA TRP A 440 1.63 -5.13 35.36
C TRP A 440 2.60 -6.03 36.12
N VAL A 441 2.58 -7.31 35.76
CA VAL A 441 3.54 -8.27 36.30
C VAL A 441 4.94 -7.80 35.95
N ASN A 442 5.82 -7.72 36.95
CA ASN A 442 7.18 -7.19 36.87
C ASN A 442 7.31 -5.68 36.63
N GLY A 443 6.22 -4.91 36.66
CA GLY A 443 6.27 -3.45 36.45
C GLY A 443 6.46 -3.03 35.00
N TRP A 444 6.19 -3.94 34.05
CA TRP A 444 6.34 -3.72 32.61
C TRP A 444 5.24 -4.42 31.84
N LYS A 445 4.65 -3.73 30.86
CA LYS A 445 3.47 -4.22 30.16
C LYS A 445 3.84 -4.84 28.81
N PHE A 446 3.74 -6.16 28.76
CA PHE A 446 3.67 -6.93 27.51
C PHE A 446 2.28 -7.52 27.32
N VAL A 447 1.73 -7.40 26.11
CA VAL A 447 0.41 -7.95 25.74
C VAL A 447 0.56 -8.87 24.53
N ALA A 448 0.09 -10.12 24.63
CA ALA A 448 0.14 -11.06 23.50
C ALA A 448 -0.70 -10.53 22.32
N GLY A 449 -0.06 -10.33 21.17
CA GLY A 449 -0.70 -9.94 19.91
C GLY A 449 -1.13 -11.11 19.03
N GLY A 450 -0.61 -12.31 19.31
CA GLY A 450 -0.87 -13.51 18.51
C GLY A 450 0.13 -13.66 17.37
N GLU A 451 -0.26 -14.38 16.33
CA GLU A 451 0.57 -14.61 15.13
C GLU A 451 0.41 -13.46 14.14
N ILE A 452 1.53 -12.83 13.77
CA ILE A 452 1.60 -11.72 12.81
C ILE A 452 2.18 -12.13 11.45
N ALA A 453 2.86 -13.28 11.38
CA ALA A 453 3.33 -13.88 10.14
C ALA A 453 3.13 -15.39 10.20
N THR A 454 2.57 -15.96 9.14
CA THR A 454 2.38 -17.41 8.99
C THR A 454 3.65 -18.16 8.59
N GLY A 455 4.75 -17.43 8.36
CA GLY A 455 5.97 -17.97 7.79
C GLY A 455 5.93 -18.05 6.26
N VAL A 456 7.11 -18.14 5.64
CA VAL A 456 7.31 -18.29 4.18
C VAL A 456 8.48 -19.25 3.94
N PRO A 457 8.51 -20.06 2.87
CA PRO A 457 9.65 -20.93 2.56
C PRO A 457 10.98 -20.19 2.65
N HIS A 458 12.03 -20.87 3.14
CA HIS A 458 13.40 -20.36 3.33
C HIS A 458 13.61 -19.41 4.50
N ALA A 459 12.56 -18.97 5.20
CA ALA A 459 12.69 -18.13 6.39
C ALA A 459 12.83 -18.99 7.66
N ASN A 460 14.04 -19.12 8.18
CA ASN A 460 14.34 -19.85 9.40
C ASN A 460 15.23 -19.00 10.31
N LEU A 461 15.65 -19.55 11.46
CA LEU A 461 16.45 -18.77 12.44
C LEU A 461 17.79 -18.28 11.87
N GLU A 462 18.37 -18.95 10.88
CA GLU A 462 19.63 -18.54 10.27
C GLU A 462 19.43 -17.41 9.26
N THR A 463 18.34 -17.46 8.49
CA THR A 463 18.09 -16.58 7.34
C THR A 463 17.20 -15.37 7.66
N LEU A 464 16.31 -15.45 8.65
CA LEU A 464 15.31 -14.41 8.94
C LEU A 464 15.90 -13.24 9.72
N ARG A 465 15.55 -12.02 9.31
CA ARG A 465 15.88 -10.74 9.95
C ARG A 465 14.64 -9.85 10.01
N PHE A 466 14.63 -8.96 11.00
CA PHE A 466 13.62 -7.94 11.16
C PHE A 466 14.32 -6.59 11.09
N SER A 467 14.19 -5.92 9.95
CA SER A 467 14.96 -4.72 9.59
C SER A 467 14.02 -3.70 8.99
N ASP A 468 14.17 -2.41 9.28
CA ASP A 468 13.35 -1.36 8.68
C ASP A 468 13.99 -0.89 7.36
N ILE A 469 13.60 -1.53 6.26
CA ILE A 469 14.25 -1.33 4.96
C ILE A 469 13.85 0.00 4.33
N ASN A 470 12.62 0.48 4.57
CA ASN A 470 12.12 1.73 3.99
C ASN A 470 12.21 2.94 4.95
N GLY A 471 12.55 2.70 6.21
CA GLY A 471 12.77 3.70 7.23
C GLY A 471 11.51 4.36 7.75
N ASP A 472 10.42 3.59 7.83
CA ASP A 472 9.10 4.12 8.21
C ASP A 472 8.76 4.01 9.69
N GLY A 473 9.67 3.46 10.50
CA GLY A 473 9.41 3.20 11.90
C GLY A 473 9.22 1.72 12.21
N ARG A 474 8.86 0.89 11.23
CA ARG A 474 8.44 -0.49 11.45
C ARG A 474 9.50 -1.46 10.93
N ALA A 475 9.77 -2.50 11.70
CA ALA A 475 10.59 -3.59 11.21
C ALA A 475 9.82 -4.42 10.17
N ASP A 476 10.53 -4.77 9.10
CA ASP A 476 10.05 -5.60 8.01
C ASP A 476 10.40 -7.07 8.21
N TYR A 477 9.80 -7.96 7.41
CA TYR A 477 10.15 -9.39 7.40
C TYR A 477 11.06 -9.68 6.20
N VAL A 478 12.36 -9.84 6.46
CA VAL A 478 13.40 -10.02 5.45
C VAL A 478 14.08 -11.37 5.65
N TYR A 479 14.16 -12.21 4.62
CA TYR A 479 14.98 -13.42 4.70
C TYR A 479 16.13 -13.40 3.69
N ILE A 480 17.25 -13.99 4.11
CA ILE A 480 18.51 -14.04 3.38
C ILE A 480 18.58 -15.34 2.57
N GLY A 481 18.83 -15.22 1.27
CA GLY A 481 19.09 -16.32 0.36
C GLY A 481 20.57 -16.48 0.03
N GLU A 482 20.82 -17.23 -1.04
CA GLU A 482 22.17 -17.60 -1.48
C GLU A 482 22.98 -16.34 -1.78
N HIS A 483 24.25 -16.41 -1.43
CA HIS A 483 25.21 -15.31 -1.52
C HIS A 483 24.83 -14.00 -0.77
N GLY A 484 23.87 -14.08 0.16
CA GLY A 484 23.33 -12.91 0.86
C GLY A 484 22.28 -12.14 0.06
N SER A 485 21.71 -12.73 -1.00
CA SER A 485 20.53 -12.16 -1.65
C SER A 485 19.39 -11.98 -0.64
N LEU A 486 18.49 -11.03 -0.88
CA LEU A 486 17.47 -10.67 0.10
C LEU A 486 16.09 -10.69 -0.52
N LYS A 487 15.12 -11.30 0.18
CA LYS A 487 13.71 -11.20 -0.16
C LYS A 487 12.96 -10.49 0.96
N HIS A 488 12.09 -9.58 0.55
CA HIS A 488 11.49 -8.60 1.44
C HIS A 488 9.97 -8.72 1.46
N HIS A 489 9.41 -8.75 2.67
CA HIS A 489 8.00 -8.52 2.95
C HIS A 489 7.88 -7.28 3.83
N MET A 490 7.46 -6.18 3.22
CA MET A 490 7.42 -4.86 3.86
C MET A 490 6.21 -4.75 4.79
N ASN A 491 6.43 -4.24 5.99
CA ASN A 491 5.41 -4.03 7.01
C ASN A 491 4.78 -2.64 6.88
N THR A 492 3.58 -2.55 6.32
CA THR A 492 2.87 -1.27 6.19
C THR A 492 1.98 -0.93 7.38
N GLY A 493 1.86 -1.84 8.35
CA GLY A 493 0.83 -1.80 9.39
C GLY A 493 -0.62 -1.91 8.87
N SER A 494 -1.58 -1.95 9.80
CA SER A 494 -3.02 -1.88 9.49
C SER A 494 -3.61 -0.49 9.76
N PRO A 495 -4.81 -0.17 9.23
CA PRO A 495 -5.56 1.01 9.65
C PRO A 495 -5.77 1.03 11.17
N GLY A 496 -5.12 1.97 11.86
CA GLY A 496 -5.07 2.10 13.32
C GLY A 496 -3.67 1.94 13.91
N GLY A 497 -2.68 1.52 13.10
CA GLY A 497 -1.25 1.51 13.41
C GLY A 497 -0.76 0.37 14.32
N GLN A 498 -1.67 -0.42 14.89
CA GLN A 498 -1.33 -1.46 15.88
C GLN A 498 -1.24 -2.90 15.35
N ASP A 499 -1.79 -3.21 14.17
CA ASP A 499 -1.55 -4.52 13.55
C ASP A 499 -0.48 -4.42 12.47
N VAL A 500 0.09 -5.58 12.13
CA VAL A 500 1.11 -5.76 11.10
C VAL A 500 0.47 -6.27 9.82
N LEU A 501 0.83 -5.67 8.68
CA LEU A 501 0.44 -6.12 7.36
C LEU A 501 1.68 -6.21 6.47
N PHE A 502 1.97 -7.41 5.99
CA PHE A 502 3.12 -7.67 5.14
C PHE A 502 2.75 -7.65 3.65
N HIS A 503 3.49 -6.85 2.88
CA HIS A 503 3.43 -6.80 1.43
C HIS A 503 4.67 -7.46 0.82
N ALA A 504 4.49 -8.49 0.00
CA ALA A 504 5.62 -9.14 -0.67
C ALA A 504 6.19 -8.21 -1.75
N MET A 505 7.45 -7.79 -1.57
CA MET A 505 8.13 -6.86 -2.48
C MET A 505 9.01 -7.56 -3.51
N GLY A 506 9.30 -8.84 -3.30
CA GLY A 506 10.22 -9.62 -4.14
C GLY A 506 11.65 -9.55 -3.62
N GLY A 507 12.61 -9.71 -4.53
CA GLY A 507 14.03 -9.58 -4.18
C GLY A 507 14.44 -8.11 -4.06
N ILE A 508 15.31 -7.80 -3.09
CA ILE A 508 15.82 -6.45 -2.84
C ILE A 508 17.35 -6.35 -2.87
N ALA A 509 18.05 -7.49 -2.87
CA ALA A 509 19.48 -7.56 -3.12
C ALA A 509 19.84 -8.85 -3.86
N THR A 510 20.86 -8.79 -4.72
CA THR A 510 21.39 -9.95 -5.45
C THR A 510 22.49 -10.71 -4.68
N GLY A 511 22.86 -10.21 -3.49
CA GLY A 511 23.90 -10.80 -2.65
C GLY A 511 25.30 -10.22 -2.88
N ALA A 512 26.12 -10.29 -1.83
CA ALA A 512 27.48 -9.75 -1.81
C ALA A 512 28.46 -10.56 -0.93
N VAL A 513 28.04 -11.70 -0.39
CA VAL A 513 28.83 -12.50 0.56
C VAL A 513 28.75 -13.99 0.22
N ASP A 514 29.79 -14.76 0.48
CA ASP A 514 29.71 -16.24 0.36
C ASP A 514 29.22 -16.90 1.65
N ASP A 515 29.34 -16.21 2.78
CA ASP A 515 28.90 -16.65 4.10
C ASP A 515 27.90 -15.65 4.67
N ILE A 516 26.63 -16.08 4.74
CA ILE A 516 25.51 -15.24 5.17
C ILE A 516 25.61 -14.83 6.64
N SER A 517 26.40 -15.53 7.47
CA SER A 517 26.61 -15.15 8.87
C SER A 517 27.40 -13.86 9.03
N ARG A 518 28.07 -13.40 7.96
CA ARG A 518 28.75 -12.10 7.91
C ARG A 518 27.80 -10.94 7.66
N LEU A 519 26.58 -11.20 7.22
CA LEU A 519 25.60 -10.17 6.94
C LEU A 519 25.01 -9.64 8.24
N VAL A 520 25.00 -8.32 8.38
CA VAL A 520 24.35 -7.61 9.48
C VAL A 520 23.56 -6.46 8.91
N PHE A 521 22.38 -6.24 9.45
CA PHE A 521 21.64 -5.00 9.29
C PHE A 521 21.87 -4.25 10.59
N ALA A 522 22.20 -2.96 10.47
CA ALA A 522 22.20 -2.06 11.63
C ALA A 522 20.83 -2.16 12.30
N ASP A 523 20.81 -2.31 13.63
CA ASP A 523 19.54 -2.23 14.35
C ASP A 523 19.15 -0.76 14.43
N LYS A 524 17.91 -0.46 14.79
CA LYS A 524 17.51 0.93 14.88
C LYS A 524 18.26 1.65 16.00
N PRO A 525 18.77 2.86 15.73
CA PRO A 525 18.87 3.61 14.46
C PRO A 525 20.25 3.51 13.75
N GLU A 526 20.19 3.58 12.43
CA GLU A 526 21.12 3.21 11.33
C GLU A 526 22.58 3.73 11.32
N MET A 527 23.42 3.22 10.39
CA MET A 527 24.86 3.60 10.31
C MET A 527 25.10 5.06 9.86
N ASN A 528 24.28 5.59 8.94
CA ASN A 528 24.34 6.98 8.48
C ASN A 528 23.26 7.88 9.13
N GLY A 529 22.26 7.30 9.78
CA GLY A 529 21.17 7.97 10.49
C GLY A 529 20.10 8.56 9.56
N ASP A 530 19.86 7.91 8.41
CA ASP A 530 18.85 8.33 7.43
C ASP A 530 17.49 7.64 7.58
N GLY A 531 17.32 6.83 8.62
CA GLY A 531 16.12 6.06 8.92
C GLY A 531 16.09 4.67 8.29
N ARG A 532 16.92 4.35 7.29
CA ARG A 532 16.84 3.11 6.51
C ARG A 532 17.98 2.13 6.79
N ASP A 533 17.65 0.87 7.06
CA ASP A 533 18.66 -0.16 7.37
C ASP A 533 19.59 -0.45 6.18
N ASP A 534 20.89 -0.35 6.45
CA ASP A 534 21.97 -0.59 5.48
C ASP A 534 22.33 -2.08 5.35
N TYR A 535 22.81 -2.47 4.18
CA TYR A 535 23.35 -3.82 3.93
C TYR A 535 24.83 -3.82 4.36
N LEU A 536 25.13 -4.31 5.57
CA LEU A 536 26.48 -4.31 6.13
C LEU A 536 27.07 -5.72 6.21
N ILE A 537 28.40 -5.79 6.12
CA ILE A 537 29.17 -7.02 6.04
C ILE A 537 30.31 -6.93 7.06
N TRP A 538 30.36 -7.91 7.96
CA TRP A 538 31.46 -8.08 8.89
C TRP A 538 32.74 -8.57 8.20
N ASP A 539 33.86 -8.02 8.61
CA ASP A 539 35.19 -8.57 8.41
C ASP A 539 35.59 -9.50 9.57
N ASP A 540 36.52 -10.43 9.32
CA ASP A 540 36.90 -11.47 10.29
C ASP A 540 37.39 -10.92 11.64
N ASP A 541 37.91 -9.68 11.65
CA ASP A 541 38.46 -9.01 12.82
C ASP A 541 37.55 -7.91 13.40
N GLY A 542 36.27 -7.92 13.00
CA GLY A 542 35.25 -6.97 13.42
C GLY A 542 35.23 -5.69 12.59
N GLY A 543 35.96 -5.61 11.48
CA GLY A 543 35.78 -4.51 10.53
C GLY A 543 34.38 -4.52 9.89
N LEU A 544 33.95 -3.39 9.33
CA LEU A 544 32.70 -3.28 8.60
C LEU A 544 32.91 -2.66 7.22
N THR A 545 32.25 -3.26 6.23
CA THR A 545 32.01 -2.71 4.89
C THR A 545 30.55 -2.94 4.53
N GLY A 546 30.04 -2.30 3.49
CA GLY A 546 28.67 -2.54 3.08
C GLY A 546 28.21 -1.63 1.97
N PHE A 547 26.89 -1.49 1.91
CA PHE A 547 26.17 -0.70 0.94
C PHE A 547 25.16 0.17 1.67
N LEU A 548 25.09 1.44 1.27
CA LEU A 548 24.10 2.36 1.81
C LEU A 548 22.75 2.15 1.13
N ASN A 549 21.67 2.19 1.91
CA ASN A 549 20.30 2.02 1.44
C ASN A 549 19.74 3.32 0.85
N GLN A 550 19.61 3.37 -0.49
CA GLN A 550 18.98 4.49 -1.18
C GLN A 550 17.54 4.16 -1.59
N GLN A 551 16.59 5.05 -1.27
CA GLN A 551 15.19 4.92 -1.71
C GLN A 551 15.05 4.97 -3.24
N THR A 552 14.00 4.35 -3.79
CA THR A 552 13.74 4.32 -5.24
C THR A 552 12.31 4.73 -5.58
N ASN A 553 11.89 4.53 -6.84
CA ASN A 553 10.49 4.77 -7.24
C ASN A 553 9.55 3.72 -6.64
N ARG A 554 10.05 2.54 -6.26
CA ARG A 554 9.25 1.49 -5.64
C ARG A 554 9.52 1.45 -4.15
N GLU A 555 8.47 1.69 -3.38
CA GLU A 555 8.51 1.64 -1.92
C GLU A 555 9.03 0.28 -1.44
N GLY A 556 9.89 0.27 -0.41
CA GLY A 556 10.47 -0.97 0.15
C GLY A 556 11.43 -1.73 -0.78
N VAL A 557 11.80 -1.19 -1.94
CA VAL A 557 12.81 -1.81 -2.84
C VAL A 557 13.99 -0.86 -3.02
N PRO A 558 15.03 -1.00 -2.18
CA PRO A 558 16.16 -0.08 -2.16
C PRO A 558 17.16 -0.31 -3.31
N LEU A 559 17.96 0.72 -3.56
CA LEU A 559 19.21 0.63 -4.33
C LEU A 559 20.38 0.66 -3.34
N TYR A 560 21.10 -0.45 -3.24
CA TYR A 560 22.26 -0.58 -2.35
C TYR A 560 23.53 0.01 -2.97
N ILE A 561 24.02 1.13 -2.43
CA ILE A 561 25.19 1.88 -2.94
C ILE A 561 26.49 1.38 -2.31
N ASN A 562 27.34 0.73 -3.11
CA ASN A 562 28.60 0.14 -2.64
C ASN A 562 29.58 1.20 -2.07
N GLN A 563 30.01 1.00 -0.83
CA GLN A 563 30.91 1.90 -0.12
C GLN A 563 32.40 1.68 -0.44
N GLY A 564 32.78 0.49 -0.91
CA GLY A 564 34.13 0.19 -1.40
C GLY A 564 34.68 -1.13 -0.84
N PRO A 565 36.02 -1.26 -0.71
CA PRO A 565 36.64 -2.48 -0.19
C PRO A 565 36.36 -2.69 1.31
N ALA A 566 36.86 -3.80 1.88
CA ALA A 566 36.80 -4.11 3.31
C ALA A 566 37.22 -2.92 4.20
N LYS A 567 36.59 -2.80 5.38
CA LYS A 567 36.81 -1.75 6.40
C LYS A 567 36.48 -0.31 6.01
N THR A 568 35.61 -0.10 5.01
CA THR A 568 35.20 1.26 4.61
C THR A 568 34.32 1.93 5.66
N ILE A 569 33.54 1.16 6.42
CA ILE A 569 32.64 1.67 7.45
C ILE A 569 33.35 1.68 8.82
N ALA A 570 33.96 0.57 9.22
CA ALA A 570 34.72 0.48 10.47
C ALA A 570 36.01 -0.33 10.30
N ASP A 571 37.08 0.08 11.00
CA ASP A 571 38.39 -0.61 10.94
C ASP A 571 38.42 -1.95 11.70
N GLY A 572 37.48 -2.12 12.65
CA GLY A 572 37.44 -3.25 13.56
C GLY A 572 38.38 -3.10 14.76
N ILE A 573 38.14 -3.91 15.79
CA ILE A 573 38.88 -3.89 17.06
C ILE A 573 39.66 -5.18 17.33
N GLN A 574 39.92 -5.99 16.29
CA GLN A 574 40.60 -7.29 16.38
C GLN A 574 39.85 -8.28 17.27
N LYS A 575 38.52 -8.27 17.18
CA LYS A 575 37.62 -9.17 17.90
C LYS A 575 36.66 -9.83 16.91
N PRO A 576 36.21 -11.06 17.18
CA PRO A 576 35.27 -11.72 16.30
C PRO A 576 33.92 -10.97 16.28
N PRO A 577 33.24 -10.89 15.12
CA PRO A 577 31.94 -10.23 14.98
C PRO A 577 30.89 -10.63 16.01
N SER A 578 30.90 -11.91 16.45
CA SER A 578 29.95 -12.42 17.45
C SER A 578 29.98 -11.69 18.80
N THR A 579 31.06 -10.96 19.10
CA THR A 579 31.25 -10.18 20.34
C THR A 579 30.91 -8.70 20.18
N ILE A 580 30.45 -8.29 19.01
CA ILE A 580 30.14 -6.90 18.69
C ILE A 580 28.63 -6.76 18.44
N ARG A 581 28.07 -5.63 18.85
CA ARG A 581 26.71 -5.18 18.54
C ARG A 581 26.79 -3.79 17.91
N LEU A 582 25.85 -3.51 17.03
CA LEU A 582 25.58 -2.15 16.55
C LEU A 582 24.27 -1.73 17.21
N ALA A 583 24.28 -0.56 17.84
CA ALA A 583 23.13 0.00 18.54
C ALA A 583 23.40 1.48 18.88
N ASP A 584 22.42 2.37 18.79
CA ASP A 584 22.56 3.76 19.25
C ASP A 584 22.59 3.85 20.78
N MET A 585 23.77 4.15 21.33
CA MET A 585 23.97 4.21 22.77
C MET A 585 23.77 5.61 23.33
N ASP A 586 23.67 6.65 22.51
CA ASP A 586 23.57 8.04 22.97
C ASP A 586 22.35 8.83 22.49
N GLY A 587 21.54 8.25 21.61
CA GLY A 587 20.30 8.77 21.09
C GLY A 587 20.49 9.80 19.98
N ASP A 588 21.62 9.76 19.25
CA ASP A 588 21.88 10.65 18.11
C ASP A 588 21.29 10.18 16.78
N GLY A 589 20.63 9.01 16.78
CA GLY A 589 20.03 8.40 15.60
C GLY A 589 21.03 7.58 14.79
N LYS A 590 22.19 7.21 15.35
CA LYS A 590 23.19 6.40 14.66
C LYS A 590 23.68 5.22 15.47
N ASP A 591 23.95 4.15 14.74
CA ASP A 591 24.41 2.91 15.32
C ASP A 591 25.86 3.04 15.79
N ASP A 592 26.06 2.87 17.10
CA ASP A 592 27.37 2.86 17.73
C ASP A 592 27.98 1.46 17.73
N TYR A 593 29.30 1.42 17.76
CA TYR A 593 30.03 0.17 17.76
C TYR A 593 30.27 -0.28 19.19
N VAL A 594 29.64 -1.39 19.60
CA VAL A 594 29.65 -1.86 20.99
C VAL A 594 30.32 -3.24 21.11
N TYR A 595 31.42 -3.30 21.86
CA TYR A 595 32.05 -4.56 22.24
C TYR A 595 31.45 -5.10 23.53
N VAL A 596 30.99 -6.35 23.50
CA VAL A 596 30.49 -7.09 24.66
C VAL A 596 31.57 -8.04 25.15
N GLY A 597 32.09 -7.80 26.36
CA GLY A 597 33.09 -8.67 27.01
C GLY A 597 32.49 -9.94 27.60
N ASP A 598 33.34 -10.92 27.94
CA ASP A 598 32.97 -12.27 28.43
C ASP A 598 32.08 -12.31 29.70
N ASN A 599 31.97 -11.19 30.42
CA ASN A 599 31.09 -11.04 31.59
C ASN A 599 29.86 -10.17 31.31
N GLY A 600 29.62 -9.84 30.04
CA GLY A 600 28.59 -8.91 29.58
C GLY A 600 28.95 -7.44 29.76
N ALA A 601 30.21 -7.07 29.98
CA ALA A 601 30.63 -5.66 30.01
C ALA A 601 30.51 -4.99 28.63
N LEU A 602 30.18 -3.70 28.58
CA LEU A 602 30.04 -2.96 27.33
C LEU A 602 31.16 -1.92 27.19
N SER A 603 31.86 -1.95 26.06
CA SER A 603 32.76 -0.88 25.64
C SER A 603 32.27 -0.26 24.33
N VAL A 604 32.14 1.06 24.28
CA VAL A 604 31.47 1.77 23.19
C VAL A 604 32.43 2.67 22.41
N TRP A 605 32.23 2.72 21.10
CA TRP A 605 32.77 3.73 20.20
C TRP A 605 31.61 4.43 19.49
N TYR A 606 31.46 5.72 19.76
CA TYR A 606 30.39 6.52 19.20
C TYR A 606 30.59 6.78 17.70
N ASN A 607 29.52 6.64 16.92
CA ASN A 607 29.49 6.91 15.50
C ASN A 607 29.31 8.40 15.22
N ARG A 608 30.43 9.10 14.98
CA ARG A 608 30.43 10.49 14.51
C ARG A 608 30.74 10.59 13.03
N GLY A 609 30.52 9.49 12.30
CA GLY A 609 30.61 9.42 10.86
C GLY A 609 29.61 10.36 10.20
N ARG A 610 29.91 10.73 8.96
CA ARG A 610 29.02 11.57 8.14
C ARG A 610 28.93 11.01 6.74
N THR A 611 27.78 11.23 6.13
CA THR A 611 27.51 10.93 4.73
C THR A 611 26.78 12.13 4.15
N ALA A 612 27.03 12.47 2.89
CA ALA A 612 26.08 13.27 2.14
C ALA A 612 25.18 12.30 1.38
N ASP A 613 24.12 11.84 2.03
CA ASP A 613 23.15 10.84 1.56
C ASP A 613 21.80 11.46 1.17
N HIS A 614 21.69 12.78 1.21
CA HIS A 614 20.51 13.45 0.67
C HIS A 614 20.33 13.15 -0.83
N MET A 615 19.08 12.94 -1.20
CA MET A 615 18.61 12.91 -2.57
C MET A 615 18.09 14.27 -2.99
N SER A 616 17.95 14.45 -4.31
CA SER A 616 17.41 15.69 -4.87
C SER A 616 16.03 16.04 -4.33
N ILE A 617 15.19 15.04 -4.04
CA ILE A 617 13.83 15.22 -3.49
C ILE A 617 13.82 15.74 -2.05
N ASP A 618 14.82 15.47 -1.23
CA ASP A 618 14.80 15.81 0.20
C ASP A 618 14.79 17.35 0.41
N GLY A 619 15.46 18.06 -0.50
CA GLY A 619 15.47 19.53 -0.54
C GLY A 619 14.32 20.16 -1.33
N LEU A 620 13.48 19.37 -2.01
CA LEU A 620 12.47 19.89 -2.93
C LEU A 620 11.23 20.41 -2.18
N ARG A 621 10.80 21.63 -2.49
CA ARG A 621 9.55 22.24 -2.01
C ARG A 621 8.81 22.93 -3.16
N PHE A 622 7.53 23.14 -2.94
CA PHE A 622 6.67 23.97 -3.76
C PHE A 622 6.08 25.07 -2.88
N ALA A 623 6.16 26.32 -3.33
CA ALA A 623 5.62 27.48 -2.64
C ALA A 623 5.58 28.69 -3.58
N ASP A 624 4.62 29.59 -3.39
CA ASP A 624 4.46 30.82 -4.18
C ASP A 624 5.40 31.92 -3.66
N ILE A 625 6.58 32.06 -4.27
CA ILE A 625 7.62 33.00 -3.78
C ILE A 625 7.47 34.39 -4.40
N ASP A 626 6.84 34.51 -5.57
CA ASP A 626 6.66 35.78 -6.28
C ASP A 626 5.23 36.36 -6.21
N GLY A 627 4.29 35.63 -5.62
CA GLY A 627 2.94 36.06 -5.23
C GLY A 627 1.95 36.05 -6.39
N ASP A 628 2.15 35.17 -7.38
CA ASP A 628 1.28 35.07 -8.56
C ASP A 628 0.14 34.04 -8.42
N GLY A 629 0.08 33.36 -7.27
CA GLY A 629 -0.87 32.31 -6.91
C GLY A 629 -0.50 30.92 -7.44
N ILE A 630 0.71 30.75 -7.99
CA ILE A 630 1.23 29.51 -8.56
C ILE A 630 2.50 29.12 -7.80
N ASP A 631 2.60 27.85 -7.43
CA ASP A 631 3.75 27.38 -6.67
C ASP A 631 4.99 27.25 -7.56
N ASP A 632 6.11 27.74 -7.03
CA ASP A 632 7.44 27.68 -7.63
C ASP A 632 8.20 26.41 -7.25
N TYR A 633 9.14 26.00 -8.09
CA TYR A 633 10.05 24.90 -7.79
C TYR A 633 11.20 25.41 -6.94
N ILE A 634 11.30 24.90 -5.71
CA ILE A 634 12.34 25.30 -4.76
C ILE A 634 13.22 24.10 -4.43
N TRP A 635 14.53 24.32 -4.42
CA TRP A 635 15.48 23.39 -3.81
C TRP A 635 16.22 24.05 -2.67
N LEU A 636 16.07 23.46 -1.49
CA LEU A 636 16.72 23.85 -0.25
C LEU A 636 18.05 23.13 -0.10
N GLN A 637 19.09 23.88 0.24
CA GLN A 637 20.37 23.28 0.61
C GLN A 637 20.22 22.47 1.92
N PRO A 638 20.65 21.19 1.97
CA PRO A 638 20.40 20.30 3.11
C PRO A 638 20.79 20.88 4.47
N ASP A 639 22.00 21.42 4.60
CA ASP A 639 22.54 21.84 5.90
C ASP A 639 22.05 23.22 6.37
N SER A 640 21.73 24.12 5.43
CA SER A 640 21.44 25.54 5.73
C SER A 640 19.99 25.95 5.47
N GLY A 641 19.26 25.17 4.66
CA GLY A 641 17.94 25.52 4.15
C GLY A 641 17.97 26.69 3.16
N ALA A 642 19.13 27.04 2.60
CA ALA A 642 19.22 28.13 1.62
C ALA A 642 18.37 27.81 0.37
N PRO A 643 17.34 28.63 0.03
CA PRO A 643 16.43 28.32 -1.06
C PRO A 643 16.98 28.77 -2.41
N THR A 644 17.12 27.84 -3.35
CA THR A 644 17.27 28.11 -4.79
C THR A 644 15.91 28.00 -5.46
N VAL A 645 15.38 29.10 -5.99
CA VAL A 645 14.01 29.17 -6.52
C VAL A 645 14.01 29.24 -8.05
N TYR A 646 13.11 28.46 -8.66
CA TYR A 646 12.81 28.48 -10.08
C TYR A 646 11.33 28.82 -10.25
N ILE A 647 11.08 30.04 -10.73
CA ILE A 647 9.76 30.61 -10.93
C ILE A 647 8.97 29.80 -11.96
N ASN A 648 7.76 29.38 -11.60
CA ASN A 648 6.87 28.65 -12.49
C ASN A 648 6.25 29.59 -13.54
N SER A 649 6.76 29.56 -14.77
CA SER A 649 6.18 30.37 -15.86
C SER A 649 5.10 29.65 -16.66
N GLY A 650 4.73 28.42 -16.25
CA GLY A 650 3.72 27.61 -16.90
C GLY A 650 4.09 27.14 -18.32
N ILE A 651 3.06 26.94 -19.14
CA ILE A 651 3.16 26.37 -20.50
C ILE A 651 3.96 27.28 -21.43
N ASN A 652 4.93 26.71 -22.14
CA ASN A 652 5.72 27.43 -23.13
C ASN A 652 6.20 26.53 -24.27
N ASN A 653 5.68 26.76 -25.48
CA ASN A 653 6.05 25.99 -26.67
C ASN A 653 7.53 26.13 -27.09
N ALA A 654 8.22 27.18 -26.64
CA ALA A 654 9.65 27.36 -26.88
C ALA A 654 10.51 26.41 -26.01
N ASP A 655 10.02 26.02 -24.83
CA ASP A 655 10.71 25.09 -23.94
C ASP A 655 10.71 23.68 -24.54
N SER A 656 11.79 22.92 -24.33
CA SER A 656 11.89 21.54 -24.79
C SER A 656 10.78 20.62 -24.24
N LEU A 657 10.34 20.83 -23.00
CA LEU A 657 9.31 20.03 -22.33
C LEU A 657 7.90 20.65 -22.45
N GLY A 658 7.77 21.83 -23.08
CA GLY A 658 6.49 22.53 -23.16
C GLY A 658 6.08 23.25 -21.87
N TRP A 659 6.93 23.26 -20.84
CA TRP A 659 6.73 23.93 -19.55
C TRP A 659 8.02 24.64 -19.14
N THR A 660 7.95 25.87 -18.65
CA THR A 660 9.14 26.68 -18.32
C THR A 660 9.26 26.98 -16.82
N TRP A 661 10.43 26.67 -16.28
CA TRP A 661 10.88 27.06 -14.94
C TRP A 661 12.04 28.07 -15.07
N ARG A 662 11.91 29.26 -14.49
CA ARG A 662 12.90 30.35 -14.63
C ARG A 662 13.68 30.56 -13.34
N PRO A 663 15.01 30.45 -13.34
CA PRO A 663 15.77 30.69 -12.12
C PRO A 663 15.60 32.15 -11.62
N ALA A 664 15.20 32.33 -10.36
CA ALA A 664 14.94 33.64 -9.77
C ALA A 664 16.22 34.50 -9.64
N ASP A 665 17.32 33.93 -9.12
CA ASP A 665 18.64 34.58 -9.01
C ASP A 665 19.72 33.85 -9.82
N GLY A 666 19.41 33.56 -11.08
CA GLY A 666 20.37 32.90 -12.00
C GLY A 666 20.79 31.48 -11.57
N GLY A 667 19.99 30.83 -10.72
CA GLY A 667 20.22 29.48 -10.20
C GLY A 667 20.99 29.44 -8.89
N ASN A 668 21.27 30.61 -8.30
CA ASN A 668 21.86 30.74 -6.97
C ASN A 668 20.76 30.84 -5.89
N PRO A 669 21.10 30.57 -4.61
CA PRO A 669 20.17 30.77 -3.52
C PRO A 669 19.74 32.24 -3.37
N ILE A 670 18.44 32.48 -3.22
CA ILE A 670 17.88 33.83 -3.03
C ILE A 670 18.06 34.36 -1.59
N ALA A 671 18.37 33.46 -0.66
CA ALA A 671 18.65 33.76 0.75
C ALA A 671 19.67 32.75 1.32
N THR A 672 20.23 33.06 2.48
CA THR A 672 21.25 32.20 3.14
C THR A 672 20.67 30.97 3.84
N GLY A 673 19.35 30.91 4.03
CA GLY A 673 18.69 29.92 4.88
C GLY A 673 18.86 30.23 6.38
N ALA A 674 18.01 29.61 7.21
CA ALA A 674 18.00 29.79 8.65
C ALA A 674 17.94 28.48 9.47
N ALA A 675 17.70 27.35 8.80
CA ALA A 675 17.58 26.02 9.40
C ALA A 675 17.82 24.94 8.33
N PRO A 676 18.27 23.71 8.68
CA PRO A 676 18.43 22.61 7.73
C PRO A 676 17.16 22.35 6.92
N ALA A 677 17.30 21.87 5.67
CA ALA A 677 16.18 21.68 4.74
C ALA A 677 15.04 20.83 5.31
N SER A 678 15.34 19.82 6.13
CA SER A 678 14.35 18.96 6.80
C SER A 678 13.43 19.68 7.77
N GLN A 679 13.78 20.90 8.22
CA GLN A 679 13.01 21.72 9.15
C GLN A 679 12.24 22.84 8.44
N VAL A 680 12.52 23.06 7.16
CA VAL A 680 11.98 24.20 6.42
C VAL A 680 10.68 23.81 5.74
N VAL A 681 9.65 24.59 6.05
CA VAL A 681 8.35 24.58 5.39
C VAL A 681 8.03 26.00 4.91
N PHE A 682 7.09 26.11 3.98
CA PHE A 682 6.61 27.37 3.42
C PHE A 682 5.12 27.50 3.67
N GLY A 683 4.65 28.75 3.78
CA GLY A 683 3.23 29.07 3.88
C GLY A 683 2.99 30.54 4.21
N ASP A 684 1.84 31.09 3.81
CA ASP A 684 1.51 32.51 3.97
C ASP A 684 1.05 32.80 5.42
N ILE A 685 1.90 33.42 6.24
CA ILE A 685 1.59 33.69 7.65
C ILE A 685 0.87 35.03 7.83
N ASP A 686 1.13 36.03 6.98
CA ASP A 686 0.59 37.38 7.16
C ASP A 686 -0.55 37.76 6.20
N GLY A 687 -0.88 36.87 5.26
CA GLY A 687 -2.01 36.93 4.35
C GLY A 687 -1.79 37.88 3.18
N ASP A 688 -0.53 38.10 2.78
CA ASP A 688 -0.18 38.99 1.69
C ASP A 688 -0.07 38.30 0.31
N GLY A 689 -0.25 36.98 0.29
CA GLY A 689 -0.22 36.12 -0.90
C GLY A 689 1.18 35.61 -1.25
N LEU A 690 2.21 35.94 -0.48
CA LEU A 690 3.55 35.38 -0.63
C LEU A 690 3.77 34.30 0.42
N ASP A 691 4.30 33.15 0.01
CA ASP A 691 4.68 32.13 0.97
C ASP A 691 5.93 32.53 1.74
N ASP A 692 5.85 32.43 3.07
CA ASP A 692 6.91 32.78 4.00
C ASP A 692 7.85 31.62 4.26
N TYR A 693 9.09 31.92 4.64
CA TYR A 693 10.04 30.90 5.08
C TYR A 693 9.81 30.58 6.55
N LEU A 694 9.58 29.31 6.86
CA LEU A 694 9.28 28.83 8.21
C LEU A 694 10.33 27.82 8.69
N ASP A 695 10.80 28.00 9.91
CA ASP A 695 11.70 27.08 10.63
C ASP A 695 10.87 26.34 11.69
N LEU A 696 10.66 25.04 11.46
CA LEU A 696 9.85 24.14 12.27
C LEU A 696 10.74 23.17 13.05
N ASP A 697 10.76 23.33 14.37
CA ASP A 697 11.59 22.53 15.25
C ASP A 697 11.17 21.05 15.22
N PRO A 698 12.08 20.11 14.93
CA PRO A 698 11.73 18.71 14.71
C PRO A 698 11.26 17.98 15.99
N LYS A 699 11.65 18.46 17.18
CA LYS A 699 11.32 17.80 18.46
C LYS A 699 10.04 18.33 19.09
N THR A 700 9.86 19.65 19.03
CA THR A 700 8.81 20.36 19.78
C THR A 700 7.70 20.90 18.89
N GLY A 701 7.94 21.05 17.58
CA GLY A 701 7.02 21.67 16.64
C GLY A 701 6.92 23.19 16.81
N LEU A 702 7.86 23.80 17.55
CA LEU A 702 8.01 25.24 17.66
C LEU A 702 8.25 25.84 16.28
N LEU A 703 7.51 26.90 15.94
CA LEU A 703 7.55 27.51 14.62
C LEU A 703 8.14 28.92 14.71
N LYS A 704 9.17 29.21 13.91
CA LYS A 704 9.68 30.57 13.67
C LYS A 704 9.40 30.98 12.23
N ALA A 705 9.08 32.26 12.01
CA ALA A 705 8.74 32.76 10.69
C ALA A 705 9.64 33.91 10.24
N TYR A 706 9.87 33.93 8.92
CA TYR A 706 10.64 34.92 8.19
C TYR A 706 9.79 35.38 7.01
N LEU A 707 9.22 36.58 7.12
CA LEU A 707 8.23 37.07 6.17
C LEU A 707 8.87 37.38 4.82
N ASN A 708 8.36 36.81 3.74
CA ASN A 708 8.75 37.13 2.37
C ASN A 708 8.24 38.53 2.03
N LEU A 709 9.12 39.44 1.61
CA LEU A 709 8.72 40.80 1.25
C LEU A 709 8.65 41.01 -0.28
N GLY A 710 8.67 39.92 -1.04
CA GLY A 710 8.69 39.91 -2.50
C GLY A 710 10.04 40.36 -3.09
N TYR A 711 10.12 40.45 -4.41
CA TYR A 711 11.35 40.87 -5.08
C TYR A 711 11.61 42.38 -4.98
N ASP A 712 12.73 42.77 -4.36
CA ASP A 712 13.20 44.15 -4.37
C ASP A 712 13.97 44.44 -5.66
N VAL A 713 13.33 45.19 -6.57
CA VAL A 713 13.91 45.58 -7.86
C VAL A 713 15.10 46.55 -7.74
N VAL A 714 15.21 47.29 -6.63
CA VAL A 714 16.27 48.29 -6.40
C VAL A 714 17.53 47.58 -5.95
N ASP A 715 17.41 46.75 -4.91
CA ASP A 715 18.52 46.00 -4.34
C ASP A 715 18.79 44.69 -5.11
N ARG A 716 17.90 44.30 -6.02
CA ARG A 716 17.95 43.07 -6.84
C ARG A 716 18.10 41.82 -5.97
N ARG A 717 17.22 41.68 -4.98
CA ARG A 717 17.21 40.57 -4.01
C ARG A 717 15.80 40.25 -3.53
N TRP A 718 15.62 39.09 -2.91
CA TRP A 718 14.42 38.74 -2.14
C TRP A 718 14.69 38.93 -0.64
N PRO A 719 14.29 40.05 -0.03
CA PRO A 719 14.42 40.24 1.41
C PRO A 719 13.40 39.41 2.20
N PHE A 720 13.89 38.69 3.21
CA PHE A 720 13.09 38.03 4.24
C PHE A 720 13.21 38.77 5.57
N ARG A 721 12.09 39.02 6.25
CA ARG A 721 12.05 39.72 7.54
C ARG A 721 11.80 38.74 8.69
N PRO A 722 12.77 38.49 9.58
CA PRO A 722 12.55 37.63 10.74
C PRO A 722 11.53 38.25 11.71
N ILE A 723 10.50 37.49 12.09
CA ILE A 723 9.52 37.88 13.13
C ILE A 723 9.62 37.01 14.39
N GLY A 724 10.54 36.04 14.40
CA GLY A 724 10.85 35.19 15.54
C GLY A 724 9.83 34.06 15.73
N THR A 725 9.73 33.54 16.96
CA THR A 725 8.82 32.44 17.29
C THR A 725 7.36 32.89 17.20
N ILE A 726 6.56 32.14 16.44
CA ILE A 726 5.13 32.38 16.26
C ILE A 726 4.25 31.31 16.90
N ALA A 727 4.76 30.08 17.10
CA ALA A 727 4.09 29.02 17.85
C ALA A 727 5.09 28.30 18.76
N SER A 728 4.67 27.89 19.96
CA SER A 728 5.50 27.13 20.91
C SER A 728 5.64 25.65 20.57
N GLY A 729 4.77 25.12 19.70
CA GLY A 729 4.72 23.72 19.32
C GLY A 729 3.80 22.85 20.18
N LEU A 730 3.36 21.72 19.61
CA LEU A 730 2.46 20.73 20.23
C LEU A 730 3.07 19.31 20.29
N GLY A 731 4.28 19.12 19.76
CA GLY A 731 4.93 17.82 19.59
C GLY A 731 5.86 17.81 18.37
N PRO A 732 6.38 16.65 17.97
CA PRO A 732 7.39 16.56 16.91
C PRO A 732 6.98 17.26 15.61
N GLY A 733 7.93 17.99 15.01
CA GLY A 733 7.70 18.84 13.84
C GLY A 733 7.18 18.08 12.62
N HIS A 734 7.61 16.84 12.39
CA HIS A 734 7.13 16.03 11.27
C HIS A 734 5.61 15.75 11.29
N ARG A 735 4.95 15.95 12.45
CA ARG A 735 3.49 15.84 12.62
C ARG A 735 2.74 17.15 12.44
N VAL A 736 3.41 18.23 12.04
CA VAL A 736 2.80 19.54 11.81
C VAL A 736 2.60 19.75 10.30
N ARG A 737 1.47 20.36 9.94
CA ARG A 737 1.18 20.89 8.60
C ARG A 737 0.78 22.35 8.72
N ILE A 738 1.09 23.12 7.68
CA ILE A 738 0.81 24.55 7.56
C ILE A 738 -0.06 24.71 6.31
N ALA A 739 -1.33 25.09 6.49
CA ALA A 739 -2.29 25.23 5.41
C ALA A 739 -3.54 26.03 5.86
N ASP A 740 -4.17 26.79 4.96
CA ASP A 740 -5.38 27.55 5.23
C ASP A 740 -6.63 26.65 5.37
N ILE A 741 -7.10 26.41 6.60
CA ILE A 741 -8.27 25.55 6.86
C ILE A 741 -9.58 26.35 6.81
N ASP A 742 -9.56 27.66 7.08
CA ASP A 742 -10.79 28.46 7.17
C ASP A 742 -11.06 29.41 5.98
N GLY A 743 -10.15 29.45 5.02
CA GLY A 743 -10.26 30.16 3.75
C GLY A 743 -10.04 31.66 3.90
N ASP A 744 -9.29 32.09 4.93
CA ASP A 744 -9.01 33.51 5.18
C ASP A 744 -7.73 34.02 4.50
N GLY A 745 -7.03 33.16 3.78
CA GLY A 745 -5.80 33.43 3.05
C GLY A 745 -4.54 33.34 3.91
N ARG A 746 -4.63 32.95 5.19
CA ARG A 746 -3.47 32.69 6.04
C ARG A 746 -3.40 31.22 6.38
N ASP A 747 -2.19 30.68 6.39
CA ASP A 747 -1.99 29.29 6.74
C ASP A 747 -2.05 29.04 8.24
N ASP A 748 -2.83 28.03 8.61
CA ASP A 748 -3.10 27.61 9.98
C ASP A 748 -2.09 26.57 10.47
N TYR A 749 -1.98 26.42 11.80
CA TYR A 749 -1.12 25.41 12.41
C TYR A 749 -1.92 24.15 12.72
N ILE A 750 -1.58 23.05 12.06
CA ILE A 750 -2.29 21.77 12.16
C ILE A 750 -1.35 20.72 12.77
N PHE A 751 -1.70 20.17 13.93
CA PHE A 751 -0.94 19.07 14.53
C PHE A 751 -1.68 17.73 14.37
N LEU A 752 -0.98 16.72 13.84
CA LEU A 752 -1.47 15.36 13.63
C LEU A 752 -1.17 14.44 14.83
N LYS A 753 -2.20 13.75 15.29
CA LYS A 753 -2.14 12.67 16.28
C LYS A 753 -1.72 11.36 15.57
N PRO A 754 -1.24 10.33 16.30
CA PRO A 754 -0.76 9.08 15.69
C PRO A 754 -1.75 8.38 14.74
N ASN A 755 -3.05 8.57 14.95
CA ASN A 755 -4.11 7.99 14.11
C ASN A 755 -4.55 8.91 12.93
N GLY A 756 -3.83 10.00 12.69
CA GLY A 756 -4.16 11.03 11.71
C GLY A 756 -5.22 12.03 12.15
N GLY A 757 -5.69 11.98 13.41
CA GLY A 757 -6.61 12.99 13.94
C GLY A 757 -5.90 14.32 14.14
N THR A 758 -6.61 15.45 14.12
CA THR A 758 -5.97 16.78 14.19
C THR A 758 -6.24 17.51 15.50
N THR A 759 -5.37 18.47 15.79
CA THR A 759 -5.60 19.61 16.68
C THR A 759 -5.24 20.86 15.87
N ILE A 760 -6.22 21.69 15.52
CA ILE A 760 -6.05 22.83 14.60
C ILE A 760 -6.08 24.16 15.34
N TYR A 761 -5.15 25.04 14.99
CA TYR A 761 -5.07 26.41 15.48
C TYR A 761 -5.08 27.40 14.31
N ARG A 762 -6.10 28.26 14.30
CA ARG A 762 -6.22 29.35 13.34
C ARG A 762 -5.10 30.35 13.50
N ASN A 763 -4.45 30.74 12.42
CA ASN A 763 -3.54 31.86 12.37
C ASN A 763 -4.29 33.20 12.46
N VAL A 764 -3.96 33.99 13.48
CA VAL A 764 -4.50 35.34 13.71
C VAL A 764 -3.39 36.38 13.82
N TYR A 765 -2.23 36.07 13.23
CA TYR A 765 -1.11 36.98 13.14
C TYR A 765 -1.53 38.29 12.45
N ALA A 766 -1.03 39.39 13.00
CA ALA A 766 -1.18 40.71 12.43
C ALA A 766 0.08 41.53 12.74
N PRO A 767 0.63 42.28 11.77
CA PRO A 767 1.79 43.13 12.00
C PRO A 767 1.57 44.11 13.17
N GLY A 768 2.48 44.11 14.14
CA GLY A 768 2.44 45.02 15.30
C GLY A 768 1.53 44.57 16.46
N ASN A 769 0.99 43.35 16.41
CA ASN A 769 0.26 42.75 17.52
C ASN A 769 1.18 41.86 18.39
N ASP A 770 1.38 42.23 19.65
CA ASP A 770 2.15 41.45 20.63
C ASP A 770 1.31 40.34 21.32
N GLY A 771 0.03 40.19 20.93
CA GLY A 771 -0.89 39.18 21.46
C GLY A 771 -0.65 37.76 20.91
N ASN A 772 -1.56 36.84 21.25
CA ASN A 772 -1.51 35.47 20.73
C ASN A 772 -1.67 35.46 19.21
N LYS A 773 -0.73 34.80 18.53
CA LYS A 773 -0.69 34.68 17.06
C LYS A 773 -1.56 33.54 16.51
N TYR A 774 -1.99 32.64 17.40
CA TYR A 774 -2.83 31.49 17.07
C TYR A 774 -4.03 31.38 18.01
N ARG A 775 -5.14 30.85 17.49
CA ARG A 775 -6.38 30.61 18.22
C ARG A 775 -6.90 29.20 17.94
N ALA A 776 -7.17 28.41 18.98
CA ALA A 776 -7.69 27.05 18.82
C ALA A 776 -9.00 27.02 18.00
N MET A 777 -9.09 26.06 17.08
CA MET A 777 -10.22 25.85 16.18
C MET A 777 -10.74 24.39 16.28
N PRO A 778 -11.25 23.97 17.46
CA PRO A 778 -11.66 22.58 17.69
C PRO A 778 -12.84 22.15 16.80
N ASP A 779 -13.61 23.10 16.29
CA ASP A 779 -14.69 22.81 15.33
C ASP A 779 -14.14 22.40 13.95
N ALA A 780 -12.84 22.52 13.67
CA ALA A 780 -12.23 21.99 12.46
C ALA A 780 -11.51 20.64 12.68
N ASP A 781 -11.36 20.17 13.92
CA ASP A 781 -10.60 18.95 14.21
C ASP A 781 -11.19 17.71 13.51
N ALA A 782 -10.31 16.95 12.87
CA ALA A 782 -10.58 15.64 12.29
C ALA A 782 -10.38 14.55 13.34
N SER A 783 -11.23 13.52 13.33
CA SER A 783 -11.07 12.35 14.20
C SER A 783 -9.85 11.48 13.83
N GLY A 784 -9.37 11.62 12.59
CA GLY A 784 -8.36 10.76 11.99
C GLY A 784 -8.98 9.58 11.25
N ILE A 785 -8.19 8.99 10.37
CA ILE A 785 -8.55 7.86 9.51
C ILE A 785 -7.80 6.57 9.87
N GLY A 786 -7.07 6.57 10.99
CA GLY A 786 -6.23 5.45 11.41
C GLY A 786 -5.00 5.27 10.53
N GLN A 787 -4.47 6.33 9.93
CA GLN A 787 -3.26 6.27 9.12
C GLN A 787 -2.15 7.11 9.75
N SER A 788 -0.91 6.82 9.39
CA SER A 788 0.25 7.54 9.92
C SER A 788 0.19 9.02 9.53
N PRO A 789 0.60 9.95 10.42
CA PRO A 789 0.75 11.36 10.08
C PRO A 789 1.57 11.63 8.82
N ASP A 790 2.54 10.79 8.48
CA ASP A 790 3.44 10.99 7.33
C ASP A 790 2.74 10.78 5.98
N GLU A 791 1.58 10.14 5.98
CA GLU A 791 0.77 9.91 4.77
C GLU A 791 -0.31 10.99 4.56
N ILE A 792 -0.38 11.97 5.46
CA ILE A 792 -1.47 12.95 5.51
C ILE A 792 -0.95 14.35 5.21
N ASP A 793 -1.61 15.02 4.27
CA ASP A 793 -1.36 16.41 3.90
C ASP A 793 -2.66 17.22 3.89
N PHE A 794 -2.53 18.54 3.91
CA PHE A 794 -3.64 19.49 3.81
C PHE A 794 -3.42 20.39 2.61
N VAL A 795 -4.18 20.17 1.54
CA VAL A 795 -4.03 20.90 0.27
C VAL A 795 -5.39 21.11 -0.38
N ASP A 796 -5.60 22.26 -1.03
CA ASP A 796 -6.87 22.60 -1.68
C ASP A 796 -7.04 21.80 -2.99
N ILE A 797 -7.76 20.68 -2.94
CA ILE A 797 -7.92 19.76 -4.08
C ILE A 797 -9.06 20.22 -4.99
N ASP A 798 -10.14 20.76 -4.43
CA ASP A 798 -11.30 21.20 -5.20
C ASP A 798 -11.24 22.67 -5.65
N GLY A 799 -10.32 23.47 -5.13
CA GLY A 799 -10.06 24.86 -5.51
C GLY A 799 -11.04 25.83 -4.86
N ASP A 800 -11.61 25.49 -3.71
CA ASP A 800 -12.56 26.33 -2.98
C ASP A 800 -11.91 27.37 -2.06
N GLY A 801 -10.58 27.37 -2.00
CA GLY A 801 -9.75 28.26 -1.19
C GLY A 801 -9.46 27.71 0.20
N ARG A 802 -9.89 26.49 0.53
CA ARG A 802 -9.60 25.83 1.81
C ARG A 802 -8.84 24.55 1.57
N ALA A 803 -7.88 24.26 2.45
CA ALA A 803 -7.15 23.02 2.38
C ALA A 803 -8.03 21.82 2.78
N ASP A 804 -7.98 20.78 1.94
CA ASP A 804 -8.65 19.50 2.13
C ASP A 804 -7.72 18.51 2.84
N TYR A 805 -8.29 17.56 3.58
CA TYR A 805 -7.52 16.49 4.21
C TYR A 805 -7.25 15.41 3.16
N VAL A 806 -5.98 15.15 2.88
CA VAL A 806 -5.54 14.21 1.83
C VAL A 806 -4.71 13.09 2.44
N TRP A 807 -5.05 11.85 2.12
CA TRP A 807 -4.23 10.68 2.44
C TRP A 807 -3.59 10.13 1.16
N THR A 808 -2.27 10.01 1.17
CA THR A 808 -1.47 9.44 0.07
C THR A 808 -0.81 8.16 0.56
N ARG A 809 -1.18 7.03 -0.03
CA ARG A 809 -0.63 5.73 0.35
C ARG A 809 0.84 5.61 -0.03
N LYS A 810 1.71 5.28 0.91
CA LYS A 810 3.16 5.10 0.64
C LYS A 810 3.46 4.05 -0.45
N LEU A 811 2.70 2.96 -0.51
CA LEU A 811 2.99 1.83 -1.41
C LEU A 811 3.03 2.20 -2.91
N ASP A 812 2.09 3.02 -3.39
CA ASP A 812 1.89 3.27 -4.82
C ASP A 812 1.37 4.69 -5.17
N GLY A 813 1.30 5.58 -4.19
CA GLY A 813 0.89 6.96 -4.38
C GLY A 813 -0.60 7.14 -4.65
N ARG A 814 -1.44 6.15 -4.30
CA ARG A 814 -2.90 6.27 -4.34
C ARG A 814 -3.39 7.34 -3.37
N VAL A 815 -4.41 8.11 -3.78
CA VAL A 815 -4.91 9.27 -3.02
C VAL A 815 -6.39 9.15 -2.69
N ARG A 816 -6.73 9.41 -1.43
CA ARG A 816 -8.10 9.70 -0.97
C ARG A 816 -8.18 11.08 -0.35
N VAL A 817 -9.35 11.71 -0.47
CA VAL A 817 -9.58 13.07 0.05
C VAL A 817 -10.83 13.15 0.92
N TRP A 818 -10.81 14.06 1.89
CA TRP A 818 -11.96 14.54 2.64
C TRP A 818 -12.05 16.05 2.49
N TYR A 819 -13.10 16.49 1.80
CA TYR A 819 -13.32 17.90 1.48
C TYR A 819 -13.66 18.72 2.71
N ASN A 820 -13.02 19.87 2.84
CA ASN A 820 -13.21 20.79 3.95
C ASN A 820 -14.44 21.69 3.74
N GLN A 821 -15.41 21.58 4.64
CA GLN A 821 -16.66 22.34 4.61
C GLN A 821 -16.73 23.41 5.70
N TYR A 822 -15.64 23.65 6.45
CA TYR A 822 -15.62 24.55 7.59
C TYR A 822 -16.23 25.94 7.25
N PRO A 823 -17.12 26.50 8.08
CA PRO A 823 -17.56 26.04 9.42
C PRO A 823 -18.77 25.09 9.40
N THR A 824 -19.18 24.60 8.23
CA THR A 824 -20.33 23.69 8.07
C THR A 824 -20.03 22.31 8.65
N LYS A 825 -21.06 21.62 9.17
CA LYS A 825 -20.95 20.27 9.74
C LYS A 825 -21.68 19.23 8.88
N PRO A 826 -21.11 18.01 8.69
CA PRO A 826 -19.77 17.60 9.12
C PRO A 826 -18.66 18.38 8.42
N THR A 827 -17.60 18.75 9.14
CA THR A 827 -16.51 19.58 8.59
C THR A 827 -15.79 18.85 7.46
N TRP A 828 -15.51 17.57 7.65
CA TRP A 828 -14.79 16.74 6.70
C TRP A 828 -15.78 15.84 5.98
N ARG A 829 -16.03 16.08 4.69
CA ARG A 829 -16.88 15.23 3.85
C ARG A 829 -16.00 14.30 3.02
N GLU A 830 -16.13 13.00 3.22
CA GLU A 830 -15.41 12.01 2.42
C GLU A 830 -15.67 12.17 0.92
N GLY A 831 -14.59 12.35 0.15
CA GLY A 831 -14.58 12.44 -1.31
C GLY A 831 -14.27 11.13 -2.02
N GLY A 832 -13.68 10.16 -1.31
CA GLY A 832 -13.28 8.87 -1.85
C GLY A 832 -11.89 8.89 -2.49
N GLU A 833 -11.60 7.88 -3.32
CA GLU A 833 -10.35 7.78 -4.08
C GLU A 833 -10.40 8.72 -5.28
N ILE A 834 -9.40 9.60 -5.39
CA ILE A 834 -9.31 10.60 -6.47
C ILE A 834 -8.17 10.30 -7.45
N ALA A 835 -7.18 9.51 -7.04
CA ALA A 835 -6.12 9.02 -7.90
C ALA A 835 -5.77 7.58 -7.49
N GLY A 836 -5.74 6.66 -8.46
CA GLY A 836 -5.42 5.24 -8.23
C GLY A 836 -3.93 4.95 -7.97
N GLY A 837 -3.09 6.00 -7.92
CA GLY A 837 -1.64 5.90 -7.95
C GLY A 837 -1.09 5.90 -9.39
N VAL A 838 0.18 6.27 -9.53
CA VAL A 838 0.86 6.31 -10.83
C VAL A 838 1.99 5.28 -10.90
N GLY A 839 2.08 4.37 -9.94
CA GLY A 839 3.14 3.36 -9.89
C GLY A 839 4.48 3.86 -9.33
N THR A 840 4.44 4.90 -8.49
CA THR A 840 5.59 5.34 -7.67
C THR A 840 5.19 5.40 -6.21
N SER A 841 6.14 5.29 -5.29
CA SER A 841 5.90 5.47 -3.85
C SER A 841 5.18 6.80 -3.56
N GLY A 842 4.26 6.78 -2.61
CA GLY A 842 3.62 7.98 -2.07
C GLY A 842 4.61 8.98 -1.47
N ALA A 843 5.79 8.52 -1.00
CA ALA A 843 6.86 9.41 -0.53
C ALA A 843 7.41 10.31 -1.66
N ASN A 844 7.32 9.82 -2.91
CA ASN A 844 7.73 10.53 -4.12
C ASN A 844 6.62 11.42 -4.71
N VAL A 845 5.44 11.45 -4.08
CA VAL A 845 4.33 12.32 -4.47
C VAL A 845 4.41 13.63 -3.69
N LYS A 846 4.16 14.73 -4.39
CA LYS A 846 4.00 16.07 -3.84
C LYS A 846 2.75 16.72 -4.45
N TYR A 847 2.30 17.79 -3.82
CA TYR A 847 1.18 18.60 -4.28
C TYR A 847 1.68 20.02 -4.52
N ALA A 848 1.23 20.63 -5.61
CA ALA A 848 1.61 21.99 -5.96
C ALA A 848 0.53 22.63 -6.83
N LYS A 849 0.22 23.92 -6.62
CA LYS A 849 -0.61 24.70 -7.55
C LYS A 849 0.22 25.04 -8.78
N LEU A 850 0.22 24.18 -9.81
CA LEU A 850 1.05 24.41 -11.01
C LEU A 850 0.43 25.42 -11.99
N GLN A 851 -0.84 25.75 -11.79
CA GLN A 851 -1.57 26.73 -12.58
C GLN A 851 -2.46 27.59 -11.68
N GLY A 852 -2.84 28.78 -12.16
CA GLY A 852 -3.80 29.67 -11.49
C GLY A 852 -5.25 29.16 -11.46
N THR A 853 -5.45 27.86 -11.26
CA THR A 853 -6.77 27.25 -11.07
C THR A 853 -7.23 27.28 -9.61
N GLY A 854 -6.32 27.56 -8.68
CA GLY A 854 -6.52 27.45 -7.23
C GLY A 854 -6.36 26.04 -6.67
N ARG A 855 -6.39 25.01 -7.53
CA ARG A 855 -6.28 23.61 -7.12
C ARG A 855 -4.83 23.17 -7.02
N ALA A 856 -4.55 22.33 -6.04
CA ALA A 856 -3.32 21.57 -5.97
C ALA A 856 -3.32 20.45 -7.03
N ASP A 857 -2.21 20.35 -7.75
CA ASP A 857 -1.95 19.34 -8.75
C ASP A 857 -1.18 18.15 -8.14
N TYR A 858 -1.38 16.94 -8.67
CA TYR A 858 -0.64 15.75 -8.25
C TYR A 858 0.69 15.67 -8.99
N VAL A 859 1.80 15.69 -8.26
CA VAL A 859 3.15 15.75 -8.82
C VAL A 859 3.95 14.53 -8.38
N ALA A 860 4.36 13.69 -9.33
CA ALA A 860 5.35 12.66 -9.09
C ALA A 860 6.76 13.24 -9.27
N VAL A 861 7.63 12.95 -8.32
CA VAL A 861 9.02 13.41 -8.31
C VAL A 861 9.95 12.21 -8.46
N ASP A 862 10.93 12.30 -9.36
CA ASP A 862 12.02 11.31 -9.39
C ASP A 862 12.97 11.61 -8.23
N PRO A 863 13.12 10.71 -7.24
CA PRO A 863 13.82 11.02 -5.99
C PRO A 863 15.27 11.46 -6.23
N ARG A 864 15.93 10.81 -7.20
CA ARG A 864 17.35 11.01 -7.52
C ARG A 864 17.62 12.27 -8.34
N THR A 865 16.74 12.63 -9.27
CA THR A 865 16.99 13.77 -10.17
C THR A 865 16.27 15.03 -9.76
N GLY A 866 15.16 14.91 -9.02
CA GLY A 866 14.19 16.00 -8.78
C GLY A 866 13.35 16.31 -10.01
N ALA A 867 13.36 15.45 -11.04
CA ALA A 867 12.51 15.62 -12.20
C ALA A 867 11.03 15.52 -11.81
N LEU A 868 10.17 16.25 -12.52
CA LEU A 868 8.75 16.30 -12.23
C LEU A 868 7.92 15.71 -13.37
N GLY A 869 6.96 14.86 -13.01
CA GLY A 869 5.79 14.54 -13.83
C GLY A 869 4.53 15.01 -13.12
N ALA A 870 3.61 15.64 -13.83
CA ALA A 870 2.41 16.19 -13.22
C ALA A 870 1.13 15.61 -13.81
N TRP A 871 0.10 15.57 -12.98
CA TRP A 871 -1.27 15.31 -13.34
C TRP A 871 -2.06 16.52 -12.89
N LEU A 872 -2.59 17.26 -13.86
CA LEU A 872 -3.25 18.53 -13.58
C LEU A 872 -4.71 18.29 -13.20
N GLY A 873 -5.16 18.94 -12.13
CA GLY A 873 -6.49 18.84 -11.57
C GLY A 873 -7.50 19.68 -12.36
N GLY A 874 -8.40 19.00 -13.07
CA GLY A 874 -9.52 19.62 -13.77
C GLY A 874 -10.84 19.27 -13.08
N CYS A 875 -11.76 20.23 -13.00
CA CYS A 875 -13.13 19.89 -12.62
C CYS A 875 -13.73 18.99 -13.68
N ARG A 876 -14.62 18.07 -13.29
CA ARG A 876 -15.50 17.40 -14.24
C ARG A 876 -16.43 18.47 -14.82
N ASP A 877 -15.93 19.06 -15.89
CA ASP A 877 -16.56 19.97 -16.82
C ASP A 877 -17.08 21.30 -16.25
N PRO A 878 -16.28 22.38 -16.35
CA PRO A 878 -16.85 23.70 -16.30
C PRO A 878 -17.44 23.98 -17.71
N ASN A 879 -18.72 23.65 -17.88
CA ASN A 879 -19.61 24.09 -18.97
C ASN A 879 -19.71 23.26 -20.29
N THR A 880 -20.10 21.97 -20.25
CA THR A 880 -20.73 21.26 -21.40
C THR A 880 -22.17 21.70 -21.66
N THR A 881 -22.74 22.61 -20.88
CA THR A 881 -24.01 23.26 -21.25
C THR A 881 -23.90 24.11 -22.52
N ALA A 882 -22.69 24.41 -23.02
CA ALA A 882 -22.47 25.11 -24.28
C ALA A 882 -22.16 24.19 -25.50
N LYS A 883 -22.11 22.86 -25.32
CA LYS A 883 -21.72 21.90 -26.37
C LYS A 883 -22.52 20.60 -26.33
N ARG A 884 -23.85 20.71 -26.24
CA ARG A 884 -24.75 19.57 -26.50
C ARG A 884 -25.49 19.80 -27.80
N ASN A 885 -24.92 19.31 -28.90
CA ASN A 885 -25.64 19.23 -30.17
C ASN A 885 -26.77 18.19 -30.07
N ARG A 886 -27.99 18.61 -30.40
CA ARG A 886 -29.16 17.73 -30.54
C ARG A 886 -29.24 17.25 -32.00
N VAL A 887 -29.26 15.93 -32.21
CA VAL A 887 -29.34 15.30 -33.55
C VAL A 887 -30.80 14.94 -33.91
N SER A 888 -31.36 15.57 -34.94
CA SER A 888 -32.72 15.32 -35.48
C SER A 888 -32.64 14.46 -36.75
N ILE A 889 -33.45 13.40 -36.89
CA ILE A 889 -33.48 12.51 -38.07
C ILE A 889 -34.90 12.43 -38.64
N GLY A 890 -35.09 12.85 -39.90
CA GLY A 890 -36.40 12.87 -40.58
C GLY A 890 -36.35 12.32 -42.00
N ARG A 891 -37.51 11.96 -42.59
CA ARG A 891 -37.62 11.46 -43.97
C ARG A 891 -38.13 12.60 -44.87
N GLY A 892 -37.33 13.03 -45.84
CA GLY A 892 -37.71 13.95 -46.91
C GLY A 892 -37.89 13.25 -48.25
N THR A 893 -38.37 13.96 -49.25
CA THR A 893 -38.51 13.49 -50.63
C THR A 893 -37.64 14.32 -51.58
N ARG A 894 -37.01 13.67 -52.55
CA ARG A 894 -36.18 14.30 -53.57
C ARG A 894 -36.69 13.93 -54.95
N GLY A 895 -37.04 14.93 -55.75
CA GLY A 895 -37.39 14.77 -57.16
C GLY A 895 -37.92 16.06 -57.77
N PRO A 896 -37.80 16.25 -59.10
CA PRO A 896 -38.44 17.37 -59.79
C PRO A 896 -39.97 17.27 -59.68
N PRO A 897 -40.70 18.39 -59.72
CA PRO A 897 -42.16 18.36 -59.60
C PRO A 897 -42.81 17.54 -60.73
N GLY A 898 -43.49 16.45 -60.38
CA GLY A 898 -44.27 15.63 -61.32
C GLY A 898 -43.76 14.22 -61.64
N GLU A 899 -42.67 13.76 -61.00
CA GLU A 899 -42.18 12.38 -61.09
C GLU A 899 -42.13 11.68 -59.72
N ASP A 900 -41.98 10.34 -59.71
CA ASP A 900 -41.90 9.52 -58.50
C ASP A 900 -40.80 10.03 -57.56
N LEU A 901 -41.18 10.43 -56.34
CA LEU A 901 -40.31 11.05 -55.35
C LEU A 901 -39.46 9.99 -54.62
N GLU A 902 -38.13 10.13 -54.65
CA GLU A 902 -37.24 9.31 -53.82
C GLU A 902 -37.29 9.77 -52.36
N HIS A 903 -37.46 8.85 -51.41
CA HIS A 903 -37.42 9.20 -49.99
C HIS A 903 -35.98 9.19 -49.45
N VAL A 904 -35.51 10.31 -48.91
CA VAL A 904 -34.18 10.50 -48.30
C VAL A 904 -34.30 10.78 -46.81
N TRP A 905 -33.29 10.41 -46.02
CA TRP A 905 -33.22 10.72 -44.59
C TRP A 905 -32.34 11.95 -44.35
N VAL A 906 -32.77 12.86 -43.49
CA VAL A 906 -32.08 14.11 -43.17
C VAL A 906 -31.70 14.11 -41.71
N VAL A 907 -30.41 14.30 -41.44
CA VAL A 907 -29.82 14.39 -40.10
C VAL A 907 -29.41 15.84 -39.85
N LYS A 908 -29.84 16.45 -38.75
CA LYS A 908 -29.60 17.87 -38.44
C LYS A 908 -29.12 18.05 -37.00
N MET A 909 -28.19 18.97 -36.76
CA MET A 909 -27.67 19.31 -35.43
C MET A 909 -28.15 20.70 -34.99
N HIS A 910 -28.64 20.84 -33.76
CA HIS A 910 -29.11 22.11 -33.20
C HIS A 910 -28.73 22.27 -31.71
N ALA A 911 -28.58 23.51 -31.24
CA ALA A 911 -28.29 23.83 -29.84
C ALA A 911 -29.56 23.74 -28.95
N GLU A 912 -29.42 23.42 -27.67
CA GLU A 912 -30.54 23.25 -26.75
C GLU A 912 -31.18 24.61 -26.36
N GLY A 913 -32.45 24.83 -26.71
CA GLY A 913 -33.21 26.07 -26.40
C GLY A 913 -33.68 26.86 -27.62
N GLU A 914 -33.24 26.53 -28.83
CA GLU A 914 -33.87 27.03 -30.07
C GLU A 914 -35.22 26.31 -30.31
N GLU A 915 -36.31 27.08 -30.48
CA GLU A 915 -37.57 26.52 -30.97
C GLU A 915 -37.39 26.06 -32.43
N ASP A 916 -37.55 24.75 -32.65
CA ASP A 916 -37.50 24.10 -33.95
C ASP A 916 -38.69 24.56 -34.81
N SER A 917 -38.51 25.70 -35.50
CA SER A 917 -39.53 26.28 -36.38
C SER A 917 -39.58 25.63 -37.78
N GLY A 918 -38.84 24.54 -38.00
CA GLY A 918 -38.75 23.85 -39.28
C GLY A 918 -39.44 22.48 -39.27
N GLY A 919 -40.77 22.45 -39.32
CA GLY A 919 -41.56 21.23 -39.42
C GLY A 919 -41.12 20.32 -40.57
N PHE A 920 -40.90 19.04 -40.25
CA PHE A 920 -40.77 17.99 -41.26
C PHE A 920 -42.14 17.66 -41.86
N CYS A 921 -42.40 18.13 -43.08
CA CYS A 921 -42.94 17.39 -44.24
C CYS A 921 -43.27 18.36 -45.39
N GLU A 922 -42.36 18.43 -46.39
CA GLU A 922 -42.55 18.75 -47.84
C GLU A 922 -43.17 20.12 -48.25
N PRO A 923 -43.21 20.46 -49.56
CA PRO A 923 -42.24 21.07 -50.51
C PRO A 923 -42.41 22.62 -50.59
N ASP A 924 -41.82 23.44 -51.50
CA ASP A 924 -42.05 23.54 -52.96
C ASP A 924 -40.75 23.67 -53.77
N GLY A 925 -39.65 23.44 -53.07
CA GLY A 925 -38.37 24.05 -53.36
C GLY A 925 -37.33 23.40 -52.49
N ALA A 926 -36.92 22.21 -52.91
CA ALA A 926 -35.72 21.60 -52.39
C ALA A 926 -34.49 22.45 -52.76
N GLN A 927 -33.78 22.95 -51.76
CA GLN A 927 -32.32 23.07 -51.80
C GLN A 927 -31.77 22.53 -50.47
N PRO A 928 -30.92 21.48 -50.51
CA PRO A 928 -30.27 20.95 -49.32
C PRO A 928 -29.21 21.96 -48.85
N TYR A 929 -29.06 22.12 -47.55
CA TYR A 929 -27.89 22.82 -47.01
C TYR A 929 -26.93 21.82 -46.39
N GLU A 930 -25.67 22.02 -46.76
CA GLU A 930 -24.49 21.25 -46.41
C GLU A 930 -24.14 21.37 -44.92
N PHE A 931 -23.49 20.30 -44.46
CA PHE A 931 -22.87 20.13 -43.17
C PHE A 931 -21.57 20.94 -43.11
N ASP A 932 -21.60 22.23 -42.77
CA ASP A 932 -20.37 23.04 -42.82
C ASP A 932 -19.98 23.81 -41.54
N ASP A 933 -20.63 23.63 -40.39
CA ASP A 933 -20.14 24.22 -39.12
C ASP A 933 -20.34 23.29 -37.91
N VAL A 934 -19.64 22.14 -37.89
CA VAL A 934 -19.60 21.24 -36.72
C VAL A 934 -18.15 21.00 -36.27
N ASP A 935 -17.83 21.39 -35.03
CA ASP A 935 -16.65 20.90 -34.28
C ASP A 935 -16.91 19.42 -33.88
N PRO A 936 -16.08 18.44 -34.32
CA PRO A 936 -16.33 17.00 -34.20
C PRO A 936 -16.47 16.35 -32.80
N ARG A 937 -16.50 17.11 -31.70
CA ARG A 937 -16.49 16.57 -30.32
C ARG A 937 -17.87 16.32 -29.68
N ASP A 938 -18.96 16.79 -30.30
CA ASP A 938 -20.33 16.76 -29.74
C ASP A 938 -21.27 15.74 -30.43
N TRP A 939 -20.80 14.54 -30.70
CA TRP A 939 -21.62 13.47 -31.31
C TRP A 939 -21.64 12.28 -30.34
N PRO A 940 -22.78 11.82 -29.74
CA PRO A 940 -23.67 10.72 -30.23
C PRO A 940 -25.10 10.60 -29.56
N THR A 941 -25.95 9.60 -29.90
CA THR A 941 -27.17 9.08 -29.16
C THR A 941 -28.64 9.32 -29.64
N ALA A 942 -28.96 9.83 -30.84
CA ALA A 942 -30.38 9.90 -31.32
C ALA A 942 -30.82 8.87 -32.37
N ILE A 943 -30.00 7.88 -32.71
CA ILE A 943 -30.39 6.84 -33.68
C ILE A 943 -30.98 5.59 -32.98
N TRP A 944 -31.12 5.60 -31.63
CA TRP A 944 -31.42 4.39 -30.86
C TRP A 944 -32.81 3.76 -30.99
N ARG A 945 -33.76 4.35 -31.73
CA ARG A 945 -35.00 3.67 -32.17
C ARG A 945 -35.52 4.30 -33.46
N ILE A 946 -35.02 3.87 -34.62
CA ILE A 946 -35.66 4.16 -35.92
C ILE A 946 -36.79 3.12 -36.15
N PRO A 947 -38.06 3.52 -36.41
CA PRO A 947 -39.14 2.56 -36.64
C PRO A 947 -38.90 1.74 -37.92
N LYS A 948 -38.83 0.41 -37.75
CA LYS A 948 -38.79 -0.64 -38.78
C LYS A 948 -38.10 -0.27 -40.11
N LEU A 949 -36.77 -0.38 -40.12
CA LEU A 949 -36.03 -0.72 -41.34
C LEU A 949 -36.41 -2.16 -41.74
N PHE A 950 -37.13 -2.32 -42.86
CA PHE A 950 -37.49 -3.63 -43.42
C PHE A 950 -38.22 -4.60 -42.46
N GLY A 951 -38.93 -4.11 -41.45
CA GLY A 951 -39.65 -4.97 -40.51
C GLY A 951 -38.91 -5.29 -39.20
N SER A 952 -37.65 -4.86 -39.06
CA SER A 952 -36.73 -5.13 -37.94
C SER A 952 -36.56 -3.94 -36.97
N GLN A 953 -36.26 -4.19 -35.70
CA GLN A 953 -36.25 -3.16 -34.63
C GLN A 953 -34.83 -2.61 -34.40
N CYS A 954 -34.55 -1.33 -34.71
CA CYS A 954 -33.19 -0.75 -34.71
C CYS A 954 -32.82 0.08 -33.47
N PHE A 955 -31.53 0.12 -33.07
CA PHE A 955 -30.96 0.95 -32.00
C PHE A 955 -29.48 1.35 -32.25
N TYR A 956 -28.97 2.47 -31.74
CA TYR A 956 -27.64 3.00 -32.08
C TYR A 956 -26.54 2.33 -31.23
N VAL A 957 -25.24 2.56 -31.35
CA VAL A 957 -24.16 2.06 -30.46
C VAL A 957 -22.95 3.01 -30.52
N GLY A 958 -22.72 3.82 -29.49
CA GLY A 958 -21.60 4.79 -29.35
C GLY A 958 -21.68 5.64 -28.06
N GLY A 959 -20.60 6.37 -27.69
CA GLY A 959 -20.42 7.07 -26.40
C GLY A 959 -19.98 8.54 -26.52
N ARG A 960 -20.27 9.36 -25.50
CA ARG A 960 -20.57 10.82 -25.56
C ARG A 960 -19.58 11.82 -26.18
N ASP A 961 -18.38 11.42 -26.54
CA ASP A 961 -17.37 12.32 -27.13
C ASP A 961 -17.02 11.91 -28.58
N ARG A 962 -17.76 10.93 -29.16
CA ARG A 962 -17.48 10.25 -30.46
C ARG A 962 -18.73 9.68 -31.15
N ILE A 963 -18.68 9.58 -32.49
CA ILE A 963 -19.65 8.91 -33.37
C ILE A 963 -20.03 7.48 -32.91
N GLY A 964 -21.28 7.05 -33.08
CA GLY A 964 -21.79 5.67 -32.93
C GLY A 964 -22.55 5.11 -34.17
N GLN A 965 -23.00 3.84 -34.11
CA GLN A 965 -23.58 3.01 -35.20
C GLN A 965 -25.08 2.70 -35.02
N MET A 966 -25.87 2.16 -35.96
CA MET A 966 -27.25 1.64 -35.78
C MET A 966 -27.32 0.09 -35.87
N VAL A 967 -28.23 -0.57 -35.17
CA VAL A 967 -28.26 -2.03 -34.89
C VAL A 967 -29.69 -2.53 -34.87
N CYS A 968 -30.09 -3.42 -35.77
CA CYS A 968 -31.48 -3.84 -35.96
C CYS A 968 -31.75 -5.33 -35.65
N ASP A 969 -32.87 -5.63 -34.98
CA ASP A 969 -33.27 -6.99 -34.62
C ASP A 969 -33.48 -7.86 -35.87
N GLY A 970 -32.54 -8.79 -36.03
CA GLY A 970 -32.41 -9.74 -37.13
C GLY A 970 -31.06 -9.70 -37.86
N ALA A 971 -30.18 -8.72 -37.61
CA ALA A 971 -29.05 -8.46 -38.51
C ALA A 971 -27.79 -7.96 -37.79
N HIS A 972 -26.66 -8.59 -38.12
CA HIS A 972 -25.34 -7.96 -38.05
C HIS A 972 -25.14 -7.14 -39.33
N HIS A 973 -24.66 -5.89 -39.18
CA HIS A 973 -24.29 -4.93 -40.22
C HIS A 973 -25.41 -4.05 -40.81
N MET A 974 -25.51 -2.83 -40.26
CA MET A 974 -25.31 -1.59 -41.03
C MET A 974 -24.96 -0.43 -40.07
#